data_AF-A0A669PUD7-F1
#
_entry.id   AF-A0A669PUD7-F1
#
_cell.length_a   1.000
_cell.length_b   1.000
_cell.length_c   1.000
_cell.angle_alpha   90.00
_cell.angle_beta   90.00
_cell.angle_gamma   90.00
#
_symmetry.space_group_name_H-M   'P 1'
#
loop_
_entity.id
_entity.type
_entity.pdbx_description
1 polymer ?
#
loop_
_entity_poly.entity_id
_entity_poly.type
_entity_poly.pdbx_seq_one_letter_code
_entity_poly.pdbx_strand_id
1 'polypeptide(L)'
;MGKPLAVGVVSVSPSLARSGLHIEAAAPTPDVPLTWLPLFPSHQQLPAHPLTQSPPPAASFFSPILFLSHPPKWKPCSKETEGDLLLYFLFYLSGGGLGGRVLSGFFFMQHELLRGVSCVINAEWLRQLLWFKVVSHSLRARRAELLTAPSWSHQASRSGTAATGMRASRQIIPNWFCILWLPLLLRAISCSPLPAAELPPPAALPSGLSQGQTCVGCVLVVSVIEQLAQWHNSTVKAAMERLCNYIPEKLQGFCYVLAEVYGPHIAELIDKEMNADVVCHSLKLCKQDPGQPLCHLYPPPKVGLSAAIRKAKRILKNSKDLKSTVGFPNLCAFPPLADLCERIKYVLRNKLPFEDFDGDKFSTFPTLRGYHWRGRDCDDKNTTVYPGRRPDNWDVKSDSNCNGIWGVDPKDGIPYEEKFCKGADSQGVVLLGDSAGAHFHIPPEWMTVTQMSAKSFANLPMAFTDELDWPQFSEITGFLNSTIGGWTDSLYLRLRRRNRCNHRDLQNISQNGGSSRNLLSLIKSLARNQLLDNPAIVIYATIGNDVCNGNQDTLAHMTTPKEMFSNVMQALQYLDSQLPNSSHVILTGLVDGRFLWDNLHSRYHPLGQLNRDVTYSQLYTFLNCLQVSPCSGWLTANETLRNLTSERALQLSNVLKEITRTQKFANFDVFYMDFPLKQTAEEWHRMGGESWQLIEPVDGFHPSQIAAALGTSVTWQKALHEWPQVLGKENPFNDQIEAIFKDQGGH
;
A
#
# COMPACT_ATOMS: atom_id res chain seq x y z
N MET A 1 55.40 -47.34 33.62
CA MET A 1 54.91 -46.20 34.44
C MET A 1 55.50 -44.91 33.88
N GLY A 2 54.81 -43.79 34.04
CA GLY A 2 55.01 -42.62 33.17
C GLY A 2 56.14 -41.64 33.52
N LYS A 3 56.50 -40.83 32.53
CA LYS A 3 57.00 -39.43 32.56
C LYS A 3 56.98 -38.91 31.10
N PRO A 4 56.77 -37.60 30.88
CA PRO A 4 57.90 -36.77 30.47
C PRO A 4 57.87 -35.34 31.04
N LEU A 5 59.02 -34.64 31.01
CA LEU A 5 59.08 -33.18 31.19
C LEU A 5 60.42 -32.60 30.65
N ALA A 6 60.35 -31.78 29.60
CA ALA A 6 61.41 -30.88 29.06
C ALA A 6 62.70 -31.57 28.51
N VAL A 7 63.62 -30.92 27.76
CA VAL A 7 63.86 -29.47 27.49
C VAL A 7 64.22 -29.16 26.02
N GLY A 8 63.50 -28.21 25.40
CA GLY A 8 63.95 -27.23 24.37
C GLY A 8 64.58 -27.73 23.05
N VAL A 9 65.28 -26.91 22.23
CA VAL A 9 65.52 -25.42 22.23
C VAL A 9 65.70 -24.92 20.76
N VAL A 10 65.63 -23.59 20.53
CA VAL A 10 66.13 -22.75 19.39
C VAL A 10 65.06 -22.22 18.40
N SER A 11 65.22 -20.94 18.01
CA SER A 11 64.36 -20.14 17.13
C SER A 11 65.16 -19.00 16.47
N VAL A 12 64.59 -18.31 15.45
CA VAL A 12 64.74 -16.87 15.09
C VAL A 12 64.25 -16.61 13.64
N SER A 13 63.73 -15.40 13.38
CA SER A 13 63.50 -14.81 12.05
C SER A 13 63.97 -13.35 12.06
N PRO A 14 64.26 -12.72 10.90
CA PRO A 14 63.63 -11.41 10.64
C PRO A 14 63.37 -11.09 9.15
N SER A 15 62.75 -9.93 8.92
CA SER A 15 62.53 -9.26 7.62
C SER A 15 63.04 -7.82 7.68
N LEU A 16 63.42 -7.18 6.56
CA LEU A 16 63.25 -5.73 6.29
C LEU A 16 63.89 -5.16 4.99
N ALA A 17 63.28 -4.05 4.54
CA ALA A 17 63.87 -2.85 3.91
C ALA A 17 64.25 -2.78 2.40
N ARG A 18 64.29 -1.52 1.93
CA ARG A 18 64.35 -1.03 0.53
C ARG A 18 65.76 -0.63 0.10
N SER A 19 66.01 -0.62 -1.21
CA SER A 19 66.73 0.46 -1.92
C SER A 19 66.54 0.32 -3.45
N GLY A 20 67.02 1.30 -4.23
CA GLY A 20 67.07 1.22 -5.70
C GLY A 20 67.57 2.53 -6.33
N LEU A 21 68.21 2.45 -7.50
CA LEU A 21 68.55 3.57 -8.39
C LEU A 21 69.01 3.02 -9.78
N HIS A 22 68.64 3.72 -10.87
CA HIS A 22 69.37 4.04 -12.14
C HIS A 22 70.50 3.11 -12.72
N ILE A 23 70.78 3.04 -14.04
CA ILE A 23 70.54 3.97 -15.18
C ILE A 23 70.66 3.25 -16.56
N GLU A 24 69.98 3.74 -17.62
CA GLU A 24 70.25 3.65 -19.11
C GLU A 24 70.57 2.32 -19.84
N ALA A 25 70.35 2.12 -21.16
CA ALA A 25 69.56 2.81 -22.21
C ALA A 25 69.46 1.95 -23.53
N ALA A 26 68.80 2.53 -24.55
CA ALA A 26 68.84 2.21 -26.01
C ALA A 26 67.82 1.22 -26.62
N ALA A 27 67.37 1.58 -27.84
CA ALA A 27 66.57 0.82 -28.81
C ALA A 27 67.30 0.87 -30.19
N PRO A 28 66.85 0.22 -31.31
CA PRO A 28 65.62 0.61 -32.03
C PRO A 28 64.88 -0.56 -32.78
N THR A 29 63.92 -0.20 -33.65
CA THR A 29 63.11 -1.06 -34.56
C THR A 29 63.82 -1.36 -35.91
N PRO A 30 63.26 -2.23 -36.80
CA PRO A 30 62.37 -1.72 -37.88
C PRO A 30 61.21 -2.64 -38.40
N ASP A 31 60.22 -2.01 -39.02
CA ASP A 31 59.34 -2.33 -40.19
C ASP A 31 58.81 -3.78 -40.44
N VAL A 32 57.52 -4.12 -40.60
CA VAL A 32 56.32 -3.53 -41.30
C VAL A 32 56.39 -3.66 -42.83
N PRO A 33 55.46 -4.40 -43.52
CA PRO A 33 54.39 -3.72 -44.28
C PRO A 33 53.05 -4.48 -44.62
N LEU A 34 51.93 -3.72 -44.71
CA LEU A 34 50.66 -3.94 -45.48
C LEU A 34 49.71 -5.11 -45.05
N THR A 35 48.36 -5.07 -45.14
CA THR A 35 47.29 -4.09 -45.54
C THR A 35 45.95 -4.51 -44.87
N TRP A 36 45.23 -3.65 -44.12
CA TRP A 36 44.05 -2.81 -44.53
C TRP A 36 42.78 -3.59 -45.00
N LEU A 37 41.51 -3.30 -44.61
CA LEU A 37 40.82 -2.06 -44.17
C LEU A 37 39.62 -2.33 -43.17
N PRO A 38 39.13 -1.35 -42.36
CA PRO A 38 38.03 -1.57 -41.39
C PRO A 38 36.91 -0.47 -41.25
N LEU A 39 35.92 -0.75 -40.38
CA LEU A 39 35.18 0.15 -39.44
C LEU A 39 34.03 1.12 -39.86
N PHE A 40 33.29 1.53 -38.82
CA PHE A 40 32.11 2.43 -38.76
C PHE A 40 32.48 3.94 -38.68
N PRO A 41 31.54 4.86 -39.00
CA PRO A 41 31.65 6.30 -38.72
C PRO A 41 31.03 6.73 -37.37
N SER A 42 31.38 7.92 -36.87
CA SER A 42 30.83 8.53 -35.64
C SER A 42 30.78 10.08 -35.67
N HIS A 43 30.02 10.65 -34.73
CA HIS A 43 29.81 12.06 -34.33
C HIS A 43 30.47 13.27 -35.05
N GLN A 44 29.69 14.37 -35.12
CA GLN A 44 30.16 15.78 -35.12
C GLN A 44 29.46 16.60 -34.01
N GLN A 45 29.86 17.86 -33.78
CA GLN A 45 29.64 18.59 -32.53
C GLN A 45 29.42 20.12 -32.68
N LEU A 46 28.67 20.72 -31.73
CA LEU A 46 28.67 22.14 -31.30
C LEU A 46 28.11 23.21 -32.28
N PRO A 47 27.78 24.47 -31.85
CA PRO A 47 28.05 25.16 -30.58
C PRO A 47 26.80 25.65 -29.78
N ALA A 48 26.95 26.63 -28.86
CA ALA A 48 25.96 27.02 -27.84
C ALA A 48 25.89 28.56 -27.56
N HIS A 49 24.99 28.95 -26.62
CA HIS A 49 24.63 30.30 -26.10
C HIS A 49 23.56 31.11 -26.87
N PRO A 50 22.80 32.03 -26.23
CA PRO A 50 22.43 32.16 -24.80
C PRO A 50 20.90 32.36 -24.56
N LEU A 51 20.51 32.58 -23.29
CA LEU A 51 19.13 32.87 -22.84
C LEU A 51 18.65 34.29 -23.23
N THR A 52 17.40 34.43 -23.68
CA THR A 52 16.35 35.36 -23.17
C THR A 52 15.10 35.40 -24.07
N GLN A 53 13.90 35.41 -23.47
CA GLN A 53 12.80 36.39 -23.66
C GLN A 53 11.41 35.84 -23.22
N SER A 54 10.49 36.75 -22.95
CA SER A 54 9.14 36.56 -22.40
C SER A 54 8.05 36.41 -23.48
N PRO A 55 6.90 35.77 -23.19
CA PRO A 55 5.77 35.68 -24.13
C PRO A 55 4.95 36.99 -24.21
N PRO A 56 4.54 37.43 -25.41
CA PRO A 56 3.52 38.47 -25.61
C PRO A 56 2.07 37.89 -25.62
N PRO A 57 1.01 38.73 -25.58
CA PRO A 57 -0.32 38.31 -25.13
C PRO A 57 -1.46 38.39 -26.19
N ALA A 58 -2.70 38.11 -25.73
CA ALA A 58 -4.00 38.30 -26.38
C ALA A 58 -4.44 37.21 -27.39
N ALA A 59 -5.72 37.03 -27.72
CA ALA A 59 -6.90 37.88 -27.41
C ALA A 59 -8.17 37.07 -27.06
N SER A 60 -9.13 37.75 -26.43
CA SER A 60 -10.52 37.28 -26.22
C SER A 60 -11.47 37.86 -27.29
N PHE A 61 -12.54 37.13 -27.62
CA PHE A 61 -13.65 37.62 -28.42
C PHE A 61 -14.99 37.04 -27.93
N PHE A 62 -16.11 37.72 -28.23
CA PHE A 62 -17.42 37.52 -27.62
C PHE A 62 -18.53 37.66 -28.68
N SER A 63 -19.54 36.77 -28.63
CA SER A 63 -20.92 36.99 -29.16
C SER A 63 -21.13 37.12 -30.69
N PRO A 64 -22.39 37.06 -31.22
CA PRO A 64 -23.57 36.32 -30.72
C PRO A 64 -24.44 35.61 -31.81
N ILE A 65 -25.26 34.65 -31.35
CA ILE A 65 -26.69 34.37 -31.67
C ILE A 65 -27.20 34.51 -33.12
N LEU A 66 -27.82 33.45 -33.65
CA LEU A 66 -29.18 33.52 -34.26
C LEU A 66 -29.90 32.15 -34.31
N PHE A 67 -31.22 32.19 -34.11
CA PHE A 67 -32.19 31.07 -34.16
C PHE A 67 -33.23 31.35 -35.27
N LEU A 68 -33.92 30.32 -35.77
CA LEU A 68 -35.29 30.27 -36.39
C LEU A 68 -35.43 28.81 -36.96
N SER A 69 -36.34 27.92 -36.55
CA SER A 69 -37.82 27.86 -36.70
C SER A 69 -38.29 27.54 -38.15
N HIS A 70 -39.29 26.68 -38.46
CA HIS A 70 -40.13 25.76 -37.65
C HIS A 70 -40.86 24.69 -38.57
N PRO A 71 -41.92 23.92 -38.21
CA PRO A 71 -42.19 22.53 -38.69
C PRO A 71 -43.51 22.46 -39.53
N PRO A 72 -44.49 21.50 -39.47
CA PRO A 72 -44.60 20.13 -38.88
C PRO A 72 -45.39 19.06 -39.70
N LYS A 73 -45.50 17.82 -39.18
CA LYS A 73 -46.69 16.90 -39.14
C LYS A 73 -46.34 15.48 -38.64
N TRP A 74 -47.16 14.73 -37.88
CA TRP A 74 -48.07 15.08 -36.77
C TRP A 74 -48.34 13.83 -35.88
N LYS A 75 -49.01 14.01 -34.72
CA LYS A 75 -49.29 13.01 -33.65
C LYS A 75 -50.66 12.30 -33.86
N PRO A 76 -51.01 11.17 -33.15
CA PRO A 76 -51.39 11.16 -31.71
C PRO A 76 -51.00 9.87 -30.93
N CYS A 77 -51.21 9.65 -29.61
CA CYS A 77 -51.35 10.40 -28.32
C CYS A 77 -51.48 9.31 -27.21
N SER A 78 -51.50 9.48 -25.88
CA SER A 78 -51.28 10.52 -24.83
C SER A 78 -51.13 9.73 -23.49
N LYS A 79 -50.96 10.24 -22.25
CA LYS A 79 -51.20 11.50 -21.49
C LYS A 79 -50.05 11.66 -20.46
N GLU A 80 -49.56 12.87 -20.16
CA GLU A 80 -49.88 13.77 -19.01
C GLU A 80 -49.54 13.22 -17.61
N THR A 81 -48.87 13.94 -16.69
CA THR A 81 -48.21 15.29 -16.75
C THR A 81 -47.23 15.48 -15.57
N GLU A 82 -46.04 16.02 -15.86
CA GLU A 82 -45.32 17.13 -15.18
C GLU A 82 -45.04 17.13 -13.64
N GLY A 83 -44.01 17.81 -13.14
CA GLY A 83 -42.94 18.53 -13.85
C GLY A 83 -42.07 19.44 -12.95
N ASP A 84 -40.76 19.39 -13.19
CA ASP A 84 -39.65 20.32 -12.90
C ASP A 84 -39.80 21.52 -11.93
N LEU A 85 -38.75 21.72 -11.12
CA LEU A 85 -37.92 22.95 -11.23
C LEU A 85 -36.58 22.83 -10.47
N LEU A 86 -35.46 22.88 -11.21
CA LEU A 86 -34.10 22.96 -10.66
C LEU A 86 -33.34 24.10 -11.36
N LEU A 87 -33.63 25.34 -10.95
CA LEU A 87 -32.91 26.56 -11.31
C LEU A 87 -33.11 27.59 -10.17
N TYR A 88 -32.21 28.58 -10.04
CA TYR A 88 -32.07 29.52 -8.91
C TYR A 88 -31.47 28.97 -7.60
N PHE A 89 -30.15 28.72 -7.56
CA PHE A 89 -29.38 28.89 -6.30
C PHE A 89 -27.89 29.25 -6.49
N LEU A 90 -27.57 30.09 -7.49
CA LEU A 90 -26.21 30.64 -7.72
C LEU A 90 -26.19 32.18 -7.83
N PHE A 91 -26.97 32.86 -7.00
CA PHE A 91 -26.86 34.31 -6.75
C PHE A 91 -27.46 34.65 -5.38
N TYR A 92 -26.65 34.67 -4.31
CA TYR A 92 -26.79 35.52 -3.11
C TYR A 92 -25.69 35.21 -2.06
N LEU A 93 -24.43 35.54 -2.40
CA LEU A 93 -23.34 35.68 -1.43
C LEU A 93 -22.74 37.10 -1.51
N SER A 94 -23.56 38.08 -1.17
CA SER A 94 -23.14 39.44 -0.82
C SER A 94 -24.02 39.96 0.31
N GLY A 95 -23.44 40.74 1.22
CA GLY A 95 -24.05 41.06 2.52
C GLY A 95 -24.73 42.44 2.59
N GLY A 96 -25.63 42.57 3.58
CA GLY A 96 -26.44 43.77 3.84
C GLY A 96 -27.85 43.64 3.24
N GLY A 97 -28.92 44.02 3.93
CA GLY A 97 -29.04 44.51 5.32
C GLY A 97 -30.51 44.84 5.67
N LEU A 98 -30.76 45.29 6.89
CA LEU A 98 -32.05 45.83 7.39
C LEU A 98 -33.28 44.88 7.42
N GLY A 99 -33.59 44.38 8.62
CA GLY A 99 -34.80 44.86 9.32
C GLY A 99 -36.16 44.18 9.14
N GLY A 100 -36.42 43.13 9.95
CA GLY A 100 -37.47 43.22 10.98
C GLY A 100 -38.84 42.54 10.78
N ARG A 101 -39.22 41.75 11.80
CA ARG A 101 -40.58 41.20 12.10
C ARG A 101 -41.04 40.10 11.10
N VAL A 102 -41.91 39.15 11.42
CA VAL A 102 -42.91 39.01 12.52
C VAL A 102 -42.73 37.68 13.29
N LEU A 103 -43.29 37.59 14.50
CA LEU A 103 -43.29 36.41 15.39
C LEU A 103 -44.66 35.72 15.46
N SER A 104 -44.70 34.53 16.09
CA SER A 104 -45.87 33.68 16.41
C SER A 104 -46.51 32.91 15.24
N GLY A 105 -47.08 31.72 15.46
CA GLY A 105 -47.19 30.95 16.72
C GLY A 105 -47.38 29.45 16.50
N PHE A 106 -46.94 28.64 17.47
CA PHE A 106 -47.09 27.17 17.51
C PHE A 106 -48.09 26.77 18.61
N PHE A 107 -48.53 25.50 18.58
CA PHE A 107 -49.51 24.82 19.46
C PHE A 107 -51.00 25.12 19.20
N PHE A 108 -51.74 24.11 18.70
CA PHE A 108 -52.46 23.18 19.59
C PHE A 108 -52.80 21.84 18.88
N MET A 109 -53.14 20.81 19.68
CA MET A 109 -53.61 19.42 19.40
C MET A 109 -53.66 18.87 17.95
N GLN A 110 -53.02 17.75 17.59
CA GLN A 110 -53.20 16.32 18.00
C GLN A 110 -54.41 15.56 17.40
N HIS A 111 -54.09 14.36 16.88
CA HIS A 111 -54.94 13.18 16.64
C HIS A 111 -56.13 13.28 15.67
N GLU A 112 -55.91 12.78 14.45
CA GLU A 112 -56.54 11.54 13.92
C GLU A 112 -55.80 11.10 12.63
N LEU A 113 -56.20 9.98 12.01
CA LEU A 113 -55.76 9.50 10.69
C LEU A 113 -54.27 9.09 10.50
N LEU A 114 -53.78 8.21 11.37
CA LEU A 114 -52.72 7.25 10.98
C LEU A 114 -53.27 6.17 10.02
N ARG A 115 -53.37 6.47 8.71
CA ARG A 115 -53.58 5.45 7.65
C ARG A 115 -52.93 5.85 6.31
N GLY A 116 -51.91 5.09 5.91
CA GLY A 116 -51.41 5.06 4.53
C GLY A 116 -49.90 5.31 4.38
N VAL A 117 -49.27 4.52 3.52
CA VAL A 117 -47.91 4.66 2.97
C VAL A 117 -46.76 4.74 4.00
N SER A 118 -46.10 3.59 4.23
CA SER A 118 -44.74 3.56 4.77
C SER A 118 -43.74 3.76 3.64
N CYS A 119 -42.84 4.75 3.74
CA CYS A 119 -41.66 4.82 2.89
C CYS A 119 -40.52 5.68 3.50
N VAL A 120 -39.32 5.12 3.49
CA VAL A 120 -37.97 5.75 3.56
C VAL A 120 -37.85 7.16 4.18
N ILE A 121 -37.32 7.24 5.40
CA ILE A 121 -36.61 8.44 5.88
C ILE A 121 -35.13 8.31 5.48
N ASN A 122 -34.63 9.25 4.68
CA ASN A 122 -33.23 9.27 4.24
C ASN A 122 -32.29 9.73 5.38
N ALA A 123 -31.19 9.01 5.58
CA ALA A 123 -30.21 9.25 6.64
C ALA A 123 -29.49 10.61 6.55
N GLU A 124 -29.41 11.21 5.37
CA GLU A 124 -28.72 12.48 5.12
C GLU A 124 -29.27 13.65 5.96
N TRP A 125 -30.60 13.69 6.16
CA TRP A 125 -31.26 14.76 6.93
C TRP A 125 -30.91 14.73 8.42
N LEU A 126 -30.69 13.55 9.00
CA LEU A 126 -30.28 13.39 10.39
C LEU A 126 -28.81 13.79 10.61
N ARG A 127 -27.95 13.59 9.60
CA ARG A 127 -26.53 14.01 9.66
C ARG A 127 -26.38 15.53 9.73
N GLN A 128 -27.10 16.28 8.87
CA GLN A 128 -26.99 17.74 8.82
C GLN A 128 -27.48 18.43 10.12
N LEU A 129 -28.56 17.91 10.72
CA LEU A 129 -29.12 18.44 11.98
C LEU A 129 -28.21 18.21 13.21
N LEU A 130 -27.40 17.15 13.21
CA LEU A 130 -26.40 16.91 14.26
C LEU A 130 -25.17 17.81 14.12
N TRP A 131 -24.70 18.05 12.89
CA TRP A 131 -23.52 18.88 12.63
C TRP A 131 -23.68 20.32 13.13
N PHE A 132 -24.82 20.96 12.82
CA PHE A 132 -25.12 22.32 13.29
C PHE A 132 -25.19 22.46 14.83
N LYS A 133 -25.58 21.42 15.57
CA LYS A 133 -25.63 21.46 17.04
C LYS A 133 -24.25 21.44 17.70
N VAL A 134 -23.26 20.80 17.08
CA VAL A 134 -21.88 20.74 17.62
C VAL A 134 -21.14 22.05 17.34
N VAL A 135 -21.14 22.53 16.09
CA VAL A 135 -20.41 23.75 15.69
C VAL A 135 -20.94 25.00 16.42
N SER A 136 -22.24 25.05 16.72
CA SER A 136 -22.85 26.22 17.38
C SER A 136 -22.52 26.38 18.87
N HIS A 137 -22.03 25.35 19.56
CA HIS A 137 -21.69 25.44 20.99
C HIS A 137 -20.29 26.05 21.25
N SER A 138 -19.28 25.69 20.44
CA SER A 138 -17.90 26.17 20.65
C SER A 138 -17.72 27.68 20.41
N LEU A 139 -18.61 28.31 19.64
CA LEU A 139 -18.51 29.73 19.28
C LEU A 139 -19.22 30.70 20.24
N ARG A 140 -19.93 30.23 21.27
CA ARG A 140 -20.54 31.10 22.31
C ARG A 140 -19.68 31.31 23.56
N ALA A 141 -18.59 30.56 23.72
CA ALA A 141 -17.76 30.58 24.93
C ALA A 141 -16.65 31.66 24.97
N ARG A 142 -16.59 32.59 24.00
CA ARG A 142 -15.54 33.65 23.93
C ARG A 142 -16.04 35.04 23.51
N ARG A 143 -17.10 35.57 24.13
CA ARG A 143 -17.46 37.00 23.95
C ARG A 143 -18.26 37.65 25.09
N ALA A 144 -17.81 37.50 26.34
CA ALA A 144 -18.52 38.09 27.50
C ALA A 144 -17.60 38.48 28.68
N GLU A 145 -16.41 39.03 28.45
CA GLU A 145 -15.55 39.50 29.55
C GLU A 145 -14.66 40.69 29.16
N LEU A 146 -15.28 41.86 28.96
CA LEU A 146 -14.60 43.17 28.90
C LEU A 146 -15.63 44.32 28.92
N LEU A 147 -15.94 44.85 30.12
CA LEU A 147 -16.10 46.28 30.46
C LEU A 147 -16.82 46.48 31.82
N THR A 148 -16.49 47.60 32.47
CA THR A 148 -17.14 48.21 33.66
C THR A 148 -17.26 47.39 34.96
N ALA A 149 -16.54 47.84 36.00
CA ALA A 149 -16.95 47.69 37.40
C ALA A 149 -18.07 48.70 37.74
N PRO A 150 -18.73 48.58 38.92
CA PRO A 150 -18.31 49.47 40.01
C PRO A 150 -18.30 48.79 41.41
N SER A 151 -18.34 49.62 42.46
CA SER A 151 -17.78 49.36 43.79
C SER A 151 -18.80 49.27 44.95
N TRP A 152 -18.46 48.45 45.95
CA TRP A 152 -18.73 48.66 47.41
C TRP A 152 -20.17 48.65 47.96
N SER A 153 -20.46 47.74 48.90
CA SER A 153 -20.60 48.02 50.36
C SER A 153 -21.71 47.29 51.17
N HIS A 154 -21.38 47.08 52.47
CA HIS A 154 -22.23 46.97 53.69
C HIS A 154 -23.39 45.94 53.88
N GLN A 155 -23.11 44.99 54.79
CA GLN A 155 -23.90 44.58 55.99
C GLN A 155 -25.27 43.84 55.94
N ALA A 156 -25.19 42.57 56.37
CA ALA A 156 -25.73 42.05 57.66
C ALA A 156 -27.15 41.44 57.82
N SER A 157 -27.14 40.30 58.54
CA SER A 157 -28.03 39.93 59.67
C SER A 157 -29.40 39.24 59.44
N ARG A 158 -29.45 37.95 59.86
CA ARG A 158 -30.60 37.24 60.52
C ARG A 158 -31.84 36.93 59.64
N SER A 159 -32.72 35.95 59.95
CA SER A 159 -32.68 34.81 60.90
C SER A 159 -33.84 33.83 60.65
N GLY A 160 -33.67 32.54 60.99
CA GLY A 160 -34.75 31.55 61.08
C GLY A 160 -35.22 30.98 59.73
N THR A 161 -35.96 29.87 59.67
CA THR A 161 -36.33 28.88 60.71
C THR A 161 -36.59 27.53 60.05
N ALA A 162 -36.44 26.41 60.78
CA ALA A 162 -36.59 25.08 60.22
C ALA A 162 -37.99 24.47 60.44
N ALA A 163 -38.46 23.72 59.44
CA ALA A 163 -39.50 22.70 59.52
C ALA A 163 -39.12 21.60 58.50
N THR A 164 -38.94 20.31 58.82
CA THR A 164 -39.92 19.31 59.31
C THR A 164 -41.20 19.24 58.46
N GLY A 165 -41.59 18.13 57.83
CA GLY A 165 -40.99 16.79 57.75
C GLY A 165 -42.01 15.70 58.13
N MET A 166 -41.92 14.53 57.48
CA MET A 166 -42.84 13.37 57.60
C MET A 166 -44.26 13.59 57.01
N ARG A 167 -45.02 12.55 56.65
CA ARG A 167 -44.72 11.26 55.95
C ARG A 167 -46.08 10.71 55.47
N ALA A 168 -46.12 10.08 54.31
CA ALA A 168 -47.18 9.14 53.94
C ALA A 168 -46.53 7.85 53.43
N SER A 169 -47.06 6.69 53.81
CA SER A 169 -46.49 5.38 53.51
C SER A 169 -47.59 4.40 53.11
N ARG A 170 -47.34 3.62 52.06
CA ARG A 170 -47.91 2.28 51.86
C ARG A 170 -46.99 1.46 50.96
N GLN A 171 -46.82 0.19 51.31
CA GLN A 171 -45.90 -0.75 50.65
C GLN A 171 -46.65 -1.57 49.59
N ILE A 172 -45.95 -1.95 48.52
CA ILE A 172 -46.24 -3.17 47.74
C ILE A 172 -44.91 -3.89 47.50
N ILE A 173 -44.94 -5.23 47.53
CA ILE A 173 -43.78 -6.14 47.47
C ILE A 173 -43.53 -6.55 46.00
N PRO A 174 -42.27 -6.68 45.53
CA PRO A 174 -41.97 -7.03 44.14
C PRO A 174 -42.30 -8.50 43.82
N ASN A 175 -42.79 -8.77 42.61
CA ASN A 175 -43.02 -10.13 42.11
C ASN A 175 -41.97 -10.49 41.05
N TRP A 176 -41.25 -11.60 41.24
CA TRP A 176 -39.99 -11.93 40.54
C TRP A 176 -40.18 -12.84 39.29
N PHE A 177 -41.38 -12.88 38.71
CA PHE A 177 -41.81 -14.02 37.88
C PHE A 177 -41.63 -13.91 36.35
N CYS A 178 -41.04 -12.84 35.80
CA CYS A 178 -41.06 -12.59 34.34
C CYS A 178 -39.69 -12.50 33.64
N ILE A 179 -38.56 -12.76 34.32
CA ILE A 179 -37.21 -12.53 33.74
C ILE A 179 -36.50 -13.83 33.27
N LEU A 180 -36.99 -15.02 33.66
CA LEU A 180 -36.25 -16.29 33.50
C LEU A 180 -36.70 -17.23 32.37
N TRP A 181 -37.72 -16.89 31.56
CA TRP A 181 -38.30 -17.82 30.58
C TRP A 181 -38.26 -17.40 29.10
N LEU A 182 -37.76 -16.20 28.78
CA LEU A 182 -37.64 -15.75 27.39
C LEU A 182 -36.50 -16.40 26.55
N PRO A 183 -35.41 -16.96 27.11
CA PRO A 183 -34.37 -17.61 26.30
C PRO A 183 -34.75 -18.96 25.67
N LEU A 184 -35.84 -19.60 26.10
CA LEU A 184 -36.09 -21.02 25.85
C LEU A 184 -36.89 -21.34 24.57
N LEU A 185 -37.34 -20.32 23.82
CA LEU A 185 -38.25 -20.48 22.67
C LEU A 185 -37.60 -20.32 21.28
N LEU A 186 -36.26 -20.23 21.20
CA LEU A 186 -35.51 -20.13 19.94
C LEU A 186 -34.48 -21.27 19.71
N ARG A 187 -34.68 -22.43 20.34
CA ARG A 187 -33.91 -23.67 20.09
C ARG A 187 -34.80 -24.80 19.54
N ALA A 188 -35.29 -24.63 18.31
CA ALA A 188 -36.17 -25.61 17.67
C ALA A 188 -36.01 -25.75 16.13
N ILE A 189 -34.91 -25.29 15.54
CA ILE A 189 -34.54 -25.62 14.14
C ILE A 189 -33.06 -26.01 14.10
N SER A 190 -32.79 -27.31 14.06
CA SER A 190 -31.44 -27.88 13.97
C SER A 190 -31.45 -29.03 12.95
N CYS A 191 -30.94 -28.78 11.75
CA CYS A 191 -30.62 -29.84 10.79
C CYS A 191 -29.11 -30.09 10.86
N SER A 192 -28.70 -31.31 11.21
CA SER A 192 -27.30 -31.64 11.51
C SER A 192 -26.44 -31.78 10.26
N PRO A 193 -25.28 -31.09 10.16
CA PRO A 193 -24.20 -31.48 9.26
C PRO A 193 -23.46 -32.72 9.79
N LEU A 194 -22.91 -33.52 8.88
CA LEU A 194 -21.94 -34.58 9.21
C LEU A 194 -20.56 -33.97 9.52
N PRO A 195 -19.68 -34.69 10.25
CA PRO A 195 -18.40 -34.13 10.71
C PRO A 195 -17.43 -33.87 9.56
N ALA A 196 -17.12 -32.59 9.33
CA ALA A 196 -15.91 -32.20 8.61
C ALA A 196 -14.68 -32.48 9.48
N ALA A 197 -13.58 -32.92 8.87
CA ALA A 197 -12.31 -33.12 9.60
C ALA A 197 -11.77 -31.81 10.15
N GLU A 198 -11.14 -31.86 11.32
CA GLU A 198 -10.56 -30.69 12.00
C GLU A 198 -9.35 -30.14 11.23
N LEU A 199 -9.60 -29.17 10.35
CA LEU A 199 -8.57 -28.22 9.95
C LEU A 199 -8.27 -27.29 11.15
N PRO A 200 -7.00 -26.93 11.39
CA PRO A 200 -6.66 -26.00 12.46
C PRO A 200 -7.36 -24.64 12.21
N PRO A 201 -7.81 -23.95 13.27
CA PRO A 201 -8.55 -22.69 13.10
C PRO A 201 -7.66 -21.66 12.38
N PRO A 202 -8.21 -20.93 11.39
CA PRO A 202 -7.45 -19.89 10.70
C PRO A 202 -7.00 -18.83 11.70
N ALA A 203 -5.72 -18.44 11.63
CA ALA A 203 -5.14 -17.47 12.55
C ALA A 203 -5.96 -16.17 12.55
N ALA A 204 -6.38 -15.73 13.73
CA ALA A 204 -7.17 -14.52 13.86
C ALA A 204 -6.34 -13.30 13.43
N LEU A 205 -6.77 -12.63 12.35
CA LEU A 205 -6.20 -11.35 11.93
C LEU A 205 -6.22 -10.38 13.13
N PRO A 206 -5.08 -9.76 13.49
CA PRO A 206 -4.98 -8.98 14.71
C PRO A 206 -5.83 -7.71 14.59
N SER A 207 -6.84 -7.59 15.45
CA SER A 207 -7.77 -6.45 15.50
C SER A 207 -7.17 -5.20 16.17
N GLY A 208 -5.86 -4.99 15.98
CA GLY A 208 -5.05 -3.88 16.46
C GLY A 208 -3.57 -4.06 16.08
N LEU A 209 -2.83 -2.96 15.97
CA LEU A 209 -1.39 -2.97 15.73
C LEU A 209 -0.63 -3.69 16.85
N SER A 210 0.49 -4.36 16.51
CA SER A 210 1.36 -4.97 17.52
C SER A 210 2.03 -3.90 18.41
N GLN A 211 2.54 -4.31 19.57
CA GLN A 211 3.27 -3.40 20.47
C GLN A 211 4.52 -2.81 19.78
N GLY A 212 5.20 -3.61 18.95
CA GLY A 212 6.34 -3.16 18.13
C GLY A 212 5.91 -2.18 17.04
N GLN A 213 4.85 -2.48 16.28
CA GLN A 213 4.31 -1.58 15.25
C GLN A 213 3.86 -0.22 15.84
N THR A 214 3.24 -0.26 17.02
CA THR A 214 2.84 0.96 17.76
C THR A 214 4.06 1.81 18.15
N CYS A 215 5.17 1.16 18.55
CA CYS A 215 6.42 1.85 18.85
C CYS A 215 7.07 2.46 17.59
N VAL A 216 7.16 1.71 16.49
CA VAL A 216 7.69 2.20 15.20
C VAL A 216 6.89 3.40 14.71
N GLY A 217 5.55 3.30 14.69
CA GLY A 217 4.68 4.40 14.27
C GLY A 217 4.81 5.66 15.13
N CYS A 218 4.98 5.49 16.45
CA CYS A 218 5.25 6.62 17.34
C CYS A 218 6.60 7.28 17.03
N VAL A 219 7.68 6.50 16.93
CA VAL A 219 9.03 7.05 16.68
C VAL A 219 9.07 7.76 15.32
N LEU A 220 8.53 7.15 14.27
CA LEU A 220 8.37 7.76 12.94
C LEU A 220 7.67 9.14 13.01
N VAL A 221 6.49 9.21 13.64
CA VAL A 221 5.71 10.45 13.69
C VAL A 221 6.39 11.52 14.55
N VAL A 222 6.98 11.16 15.69
CA VAL A 222 7.70 12.12 16.54
C VAL A 222 8.97 12.64 15.84
N SER A 223 9.72 11.78 15.17
CA SER A 223 10.90 12.18 14.37
C SER A 223 10.53 13.14 13.23
N VAL A 224 9.46 12.85 12.48
CA VAL A 224 8.98 13.75 11.41
C VAL A 224 8.56 15.11 11.98
N ILE A 225 7.86 15.14 13.11
CA ILE A 225 7.48 16.40 13.78
C ILE A 225 8.71 17.18 14.25
N GLU A 226 9.69 16.51 14.87
CA GLU A 226 10.93 17.13 15.35
C GLU A 226 11.74 17.74 14.19
N GLN A 227 11.92 16.99 13.11
CA GLN A 227 12.64 17.44 11.93
C GLN A 227 11.89 18.54 11.15
N LEU A 228 10.56 18.50 11.10
CA LEU A 228 9.75 19.53 10.45
C LEU A 228 9.75 20.84 11.26
N ALA A 229 9.86 20.76 12.59
CA ALA A 229 10.09 21.91 13.47
C ALA A 229 11.48 22.53 13.22
N GLN A 230 12.53 21.69 13.18
CA GLN A 230 13.91 22.09 12.86
C GLN A 230 14.00 22.76 11.48
N TRP A 231 13.51 22.10 10.43
CA TRP A 231 13.59 22.54 9.02
C TRP A 231 12.91 23.90 8.78
N HIS A 232 11.77 24.15 9.42
CA HIS A 232 11.04 25.41 9.30
C HIS A 232 11.38 26.43 10.40
N ASN A 233 12.37 26.17 11.26
CA ASN A 233 12.73 26.99 12.42
C ASN A 233 11.49 27.44 13.22
N SER A 234 10.65 26.48 13.58
CA SER A 234 9.31 26.70 14.11
C SER A 234 9.04 25.86 15.36
N THR A 235 8.02 26.22 16.14
CA THR A 235 7.66 25.44 17.33
C THR A 235 7.11 24.07 16.96
N VAL A 236 7.30 23.10 17.86
CA VAL A 236 6.77 21.73 17.69
C VAL A 236 5.26 21.71 17.40
N LYS A 237 4.49 22.61 18.03
CA LYS A 237 3.05 22.78 17.74
C LYS A 237 2.79 23.27 16.32
N ALA A 238 3.54 24.25 15.83
CA ALA A 238 3.41 24.73 14.46
C ALA A 238 3.84 23.67 13.43
N ALA A 239 4.80 22.80 13.76
CA ALA A 239 5.15 21.64 12.95
C ALA A 239 4.03 20.59 12.89
N MET A 240 3.36 20.29 14.00
CA MET A 240 2.17 19.42 14.01
C MET A 240 1.02 19.98 13.19
N GLU A 241 0.70 21.26 13.38
CA GLU A 241 -0.33 21.96 12.60
C GLU A 241 0.00 21.96 11.10
N ARG A 242 1.27 22.16 10.74
CA ARG A 242 1.76 22.05 9.35
C ARG A 242 1.60 20.63 8.81
N LEU A 243 2.01 19.60 9.57
CA LEU A 243 1.87 18.20 9.16
C LEU A 243 0.40 17.84 8.91
N CYS A 244 -0.51 18.21 9.81
CA CYS A 244 -1.95 17.98 9.60
C CYS A 244 -2.55 18.82 8.46
N ASN A 245 -1.94 19.95 8.07
CA ASN A 245 -2.28 20.68 6.84
C ASN A 245 -1.73 20.04 5.55
N TYR A 246 -0.82 19.07 5.65
CA TYR A 246 -0.35 18.28 4.50
C TYR A 246 -1.13 16.97 4.31
N ILE A 247 -1.80 16.46 5.37
CA ILE A 247 -2.66 15.26 5.30
C ILE A 247 -3.95 15.58 4.51
N PRO A 248 -4.41 14.71 3.58
CA PRO A 248 -5.65 14.91 2.83
C PRO A 248 -6.89 15.11 3.71
N GLU A 249 -7.84 15.93 3.26
CA GLU A 249 -9.04 16.37 3.99
C GLU A 249 -9.79 15.24 4.72
N LYS A 250 -10.02 14.10 4.05
CA LYS A 250 -10.70 12.91 4.62
C LYS A 250 -10.00 12.33 5.87
N LEU A 251 -8.69 12.56 6.02
CA LEU A 251 -7.83 12.06 7.10
C LEU A 251 -7.36 13.20 8.03
N GLN A 252 -7.42 14.46 7.59
CA GLN A 252 -6.94 15.64 8.32
C GLN A 252 -7.57 15.77 9.72
N GLY A 253 -8.88 15.52 9.84
CA GLY A 253 -9.59 15.56 11.13
C GLY A 253 -9.05 14.56 12.16
N PHE A 254 -8.59 13.39 11.71
CA PHE A 254 -7.93 12.41 12.59
C PHE A 254 -6.55 12.89 13.06
N CYS A 255 -5.77 13.51 12.16
CA CYS A 255 -4.48 14.09 12.50
C CYS A 255 -4.60 15.17 13.58
N TYR A 256 -5.59 16.07 13.48
CA TYR A 256 -5.79 17.09 14.51
C TYR A 256 -6.19 16.51 15.87
N VAL A 257 -7.01 15.45 15.92
CA VAL A 257 -7.32 14.78 17.21
C VAL A 257 -6.07 14.13 17.83
N LEU A 258 -5.17 13.54 17.03
CA LEU A 258 -3.88 13.07 17.54
C LEU A 258 -3.00 14.23 18.05
N ALA A 259 -2.97 15.36 17.34
CA ALA A 259 -2.22 16.55 17.74
C ALA A 259 -2.77 17.20 19.01
N GLU A 260 -4.08 17.19 19.24
CA GLU A 260 -4.68 17.66 20.50
C GLU A 260 -4.36 16.72 21.68
N VAL A 261 -4.40 15.40 21.47
CA VAL A 261 -4.18 14.42 22.55
C VAL A 261 -2.72 14.23 22.92
N TYR A 262 -1.80 14.19 21.94
CA TYR A 262 -0.37 13.93 22.18
C TYR A 262 0.52 15.17 22.04
N GLY A 263 0.07 16.19 21.31
CA GLY A 263 0.91 17.33 20.92
C GLY A 263 1.53 18.11 22.08
N PRO A 264 0.76 18.49 23.14
CA PRO A 264 1.32 19.17 24.31
C PRO A 264 2.45 18.37 24.98
N HIS A 265 2.28 17.04 25.08
CA HIS A 265 3.26 16.15 25.71
C HIS A 265 4.50 15.91 24.83
N ILE A 266 4.34 15.83 23.51
CA ILE A 266 5.47 15.72 22.58
C ILE A 266 6.26 17.04 22.57
N ALA A 267 5.58 18.19 22.52
CA ALA A 267 6.21 19.51 22.59
C ALA A 267 7.00 19.73 23.89
N GLU A 268 6.38 19.48 25.06
CA GLU A 268 7.04 19.64 26.37
C GLU A 268 8.33 18.81 26.51
N LEU A 269 8.42 17.67 25.83
CA LEU A 269 9.58 16.79 25.86
C LEU A 269 10.66 17.15 24.83
N ILE A 270 10.28 17.51 23.59
CA ILE A 270 11.24 17.99 22.58
C ILE A 270 11.87 19.33 23.04
N ASP A 271 11.08 20.22 23.64
CA ASP A 271 11.56 21.45 24.33
C ASP A 271 12.50 21.18 25.52
N LYS A 272 12.79 19.90 25.84
CA LYS A 272 13.72 19.45 26.88
C LYS A 272 14.79 18.49 26.34
N GLU A 273 15.05 18.55 25.04
CA GLU A 273 16.08 17.80 24.29
C GLU A 273 15.89 16.27 24.40
N MET A 274 14.63 15.81 24.37
CA MET A 274 14.27 14.39 24.35
C MET A 274 13.96 13.93 22.93
N ASN A 275 14.78 13.01 22.41
CA ASN A 275 14.56 12.39 21.10
C ASN A 275 13.30 11.50 21.07
N ALA A 276 12.87 11.15 19.86
CA ALA A 276 11.68 10.34 19.60
C ALA A 276 11.60 9.04 20.43
N ASP A 277 12.70 8.32 20.64
CA ASP A 277 12.73 7.11 21.49
C ASP A 277 12.31 7.41 22.93
N VAL A 278 12.92 8.44 23.54
CA VAL A 278 12.59 8.83 24.93
C VAL A 278 11.15 9.31 25.04
N VAL A 279 10.66 10.07 24.05
CA VAL A 279 9.26 10.50 23.96
C VAL A 279 8.33 9.28 23.94
N CYS A 280 8.49 8.37 22.99
CA CYS A 280 7.60 7.22 22.81
C CYS A 280 7.62 6.21 23.97
N HIS A 281 8.78 5.98 24.59
CA HIS A 281 8.89 5.20 25.83
C HIS A 281 8.34 5.92 27.07
N SER A 282 8.29 7.27 27.06
CA SER A 282 7.64 8.06 28.12
C SER A 282 6.11 7.98 28.04
N LEU A 283 5.57 8.08 26.82
CA LEU A 283 4.13 7.98 26.49
C LEU A 283 3.56 6.55 26.58
N LYS A 284 4.42 5.53 26.78
CA LYS A 284 4.08 4.09 26.79
C LYS A 284 3.57 3.55 25.44
N LEU A 285 3.86 4.25 24.35
CA LEU A 285 3.60 3.80 22.97
C LEU A 285 4.69 2.82 22.53
N CYS A 286 5.94 3.09 22.92
CA CYS A 286 6.94 2.05 23.11
C CYS A 286 6.81 1.47 24.52
N LYS A 287 6.87 0.14 24.62
CA LYS A 287 6.81 -0.63 25.87
C LYS A 287 8.03 -1.53 25.98
N GLN A 288 8.36 -1.90 27.21
CA GLN A 288 9.44 -2.82 27.55
C GLN A 288 8.82 -3.93 28.39
N ASP A 289 8.81 -5.15 27.86
CA ASP A 289 8.40 -6.32 28.64
C ASP A 289 9.51 -6.74 29.62
N PRO A 290 9.19 -7.33 30.79
CA PRO A 290 10.18 -7.69 31.80
C PRO A 290 11.29 -8.60 31.23
N GLY A 291 12.55 -8.16 31.39
CA GLY A 291 13.73 -8.88 30.89
C GLY A 291 14.16 -8.52 29.46
N GLN A 292 13.32 -7.84 28.66
CA GLN A 292 13.70 -7.36 27.33
C GLN A 292 14.48 -6.03 27.40
N PRO A 293 15.37 -5.73 26.42
CA PRO A 293 16.05 -4.44 26.34
C PRO A 293 15.10 -3.28 25.99
N LEU A 294 15.55 -2.05 26.21
CA LEU A 294 14.87 -0.85 25.69
C LEU A 294 15.29 -0.64 24.23
N CYS A 295 14.42 -0.99 23.29
CA CYS A 295 14.65 -0.74 21.87
C CYS A 295 14.69 0.77 21.57
N HIS A 296 15.62 1.20 20.72
CA HIS A 296 15.80 2.59 20.30
C HIS A 296 16.31 2.67 18.86
N LEU A 297 15.97 3.73 18.14
CA LEU A 297 16.44 4.01 16.77
C LEU A 297 17.65 4.96 16.78
N TYR A 298 17.61 5.97 17.65
CA TYR A 298 18.64 6.99 17.76
C TYR A 298 19.74 6.59 18.76
N PRO A 299 20.93 7.22 18.72
CA PRO A 299 21.93 7.04 19.76
C PRO A 299 21.38 7.39 21.15
N PRO A 300 21.57 6.54 22.18
CA PRO A 300 21.08 6.82 23.54
C PRO A 300 21.63 8.15 24.10
N PRO A 301 20.82 8.97 24.80
CA PRO A 301 21.29 10.19 25.44
C PRO A 301 22.44 9.94 26.43
N LYS A 302 23.34 10.91 26.60
CA LYS A 302 24.55 10.80 27.45
C LYS A 302 24.30 10.33 28.90
N VAL A 303 23.09 10.54 29.43
CA VAL A 303 22.68 10.09 30.78
C VAL A 303 22.18 8.64 30.84
N GLY A 304 22.12 7.96 29.70
CA GLY A 304 21.51 6.64 29.52
C GLY A 304 19.99 6.72 29.26
N LEU A 305 19.51 5.92 28.31
CA LEU A 305 18.10 5.87 27.87
C LEU A 305 17.13 5.69 29.05
N SER A 306 17.40 4.75 29.95
CA SER A 306 16.58 4.50 31.15
C SER A 306 16.54 5.68 32.13
N ALA A 307 17.57 6.55 32.16
CA ALA A 307 17.55 7.77 32.97
C ALA A 307 16.76 8.89 32.27
N ALA A 308 16.95 9.06 30.96
CA ALA A 308 16.19 10.01 30.15
C ALA A 308 14.68 9.73 30.19
N ILE A 309 14.26 8.47 30.01
CA ILE A 309 12.85 8.05 30.13
C ILE A 309 12.30 8.31 31.55
N ARG A 310 13.09 8.12 32.61
CA ARG A 310 12.70 8.46 33.98
C ARG A 310 12.60 9.98 34.21
N LYS A 311 13.41 10.80 33.54
CA LYS A 311 13.30 12.28 33.54
C LYS A 311 12.03 12.71 32.79
N ALA A 312 11.79 12.21 31.59
CA ALA A 312 10.59 12.48 30.78
C ALA A 312 9.29 12.11 31.53
N LYS A 313 9.21 10.90 32.13
CA LYS A 313 8.04 10.47 32.93
C LYS A 313 7.80 11.33 34.19
N ARG A 314 8.82 12.02 34.73
CA ARG A 314 8.64 13.01 35.82
C ARG A 314 8.15 14.35 35.31
N ILE A 315 8.62 14.81 34.14
CA ILE A 315 8.17 16.03 33.48
C ILE A 315 6.66 15.91 33.19
N LEU A 316 6.26 14.88 32.44
CA LEU A 316 4.85 14.60 32.15
C LEU A 316 3.98 14.52 33.41
N LYS A 317 4.45 13.85 34.49
CA LYS A 317 3.71 13.74 35.76
C LYS A 317 3.39 15.10 36.40
N ASN A 318 4.23 16.11 36.18
CA ASN A 318 4.10 17.43 36.78
C ASN A 318 3.36 18.44 35.86
N SER A 319 3.10 18.06 34.61
CA SER A 319 2.44 18.89 33.61
C SER A 319 0.96 19.10 33.93
N LYS A 320 0.45 20.32 33.76
CA LYS A 320 -0.94 20.68 34.15
C LYS A 320 -2.01 20.07 33.24
N ASP A 321 -1.63 19.76 32.00
CA ASP A 321 -2.52 19.18 30.99
C ASP A 321 -2.71 17.66 31.18
N LEU A 322 -1.94 17.05 32.08
CA LEU A 322 -2.00 15.62 32.44
C LEU A 322 -3.25 15.25 33.28
N LYS A 323 -4.44 15.53 32.76
CA LYS A 323 -5.71 15.06 33.36
C LYS A 323 -6.34 13.87 32.64
N SER A 324 -5.97 13.59 31.38
CA SER A 324 -6.64 12.57 30.59
C SER A 324 -5.83 12.03 29.40
N THR A 325 -4.65 11.42 29.65
CA THR A 325 -4.07 10.47 28.67
C THR A 325 -4.86 9.15 28.69
N VAL A 326 -6.11 9.20 28.24
CA VAL A 326 -6.89 7.99 27.93
C VAL A 326 -6.15 7.27 26.81
N GLY A 327 -5.95 5.96 26.96
CA GLY A 327 -5.36 5.14 25.90
C GLY A 327 -6.23 5.24 24.66
N PHE A 328 -5.65 5.65 23.53
CA PHE A 328 -6.40 5.91 22.31
C PHE A 328 -7.19 4.65 21.91
N PRO A 329 -8.51 4.75 21.63
CA PRO A 329 -9.26 3.60 21.12
C PRO A 329 -8.69 3.17 19.76
N ASN A 330 -9.08 1.98 19.30
CA ASN A 330 -8.66 1.46 17.98
C ASN A 330 -8.85 2.54 16.89
N LEU A 331 -7.90 2.66 15.95
CA LEU A 331 -7.97 3.55 14.78
C LEU A 331 -9.36 3.47 14.08
N CYS A 332 -9.88 2.25 13.95
CA CYS A 332 -11.16 1.93 13.33
C CYS A 332 -12.40 2.29 14.19
N ALA A 333 -12.21 2.73 15.43
CA ALA A 333 -13.27 3.27 16.29
C ALA A 333 -13.46 4.79 16.13
N PHE A 334 -12.57 5.47 15.40
CA PHE A 334 -12.79 6.86 14.99
C PHE A 334 -13.83 6.88 13.85
N PRO A 335 -15.03 7.50 14.01
CA PRO A 335 -16.13 7.29 13.07
C PRO A 335 -15.83 7.60 11.59
N PRO A 336 -15.05 8.65 11.23
CA PRO A 336 -14.61 8.89 9.85
C PRO A 336 -13.73 7.78 9.23
N LEU A 337 -13.10 6.93 10.03
CA LEU A 337 -12.23 5.84 9.58
C LEU A 337 -12.88 4.45 9.69
N ALA A 338 -14.04 4.33 10.34
CA ALA A 338 -14.71 3.05 10.55
C ALA A 338 -15.07 2.35 9.22
N ASP A 339 -15.67 3.07 8.28
CA ASP A 339 -16.04 2.54 6.95
C ASP A 339 -14.82 2.08 6.15
N LEU A 340 -13.77 2.91 6.11
CA LEU A 340 -12.48 2.58 5.47
C LEU A 340 -11.85 1.33 6.10
N CYS A 341 -11.92 1.20 7.42
CA CYS A 341 -11.44 0.02 8.13
C CYS A 341 -12.23 -1.26 7.80
N GLU A 342 -13.56 -1.21 7.69
CA GLU A 342 -14.33 -2.40 7.31
C GLU A 342 -14.07 -2.82 5.86
N ARG A 343 -13.92 -1.85 4.93
CA ARG A 343 -13.49 -2.10 3.55
C ARG A 343 -12.11 -2.77 3.49
N ILE A 344 -11.13 -2.25 4.22
CA ILE A 344 -9.78 -2.82 4.31
C ILE A 344 -9.82 -4.21 4.96
N LYS A 345 -10.63 -4.43 6.01
CA LYS A 345 -10.80 -5.77 6.63
C LYS A 345 -11.42 -6.80 5.69
N TYR A 346 -12.41 -6.40 4.88
CA TYR A 346 -13.01 -7.25 3.86
C TYR A 346 -11.93 -7.70 2.86
N VAL A 347 -11.19 -6.73 2.30
CA VAL A 347 -10.10 -6.95 1.34
C VAL A 347 -9.03 -7.87 1.93
N LEU A 348 -8.51 -7.55 3.12
CA LEU A 348 -7.48 -8.33 3.81
C LEU A 348 -7.91 -9.76 4.11
N ARG A 349 -9.21 -10.02 4.29
CA ARG A 349 -9.77 -11.35 4.55
C ARG A 349 -10.07 -12.15 3.28
N ASN A 350 -10.66 -11.52 2.28
CA ASN A 350 -11.27 -12.21 1.14
C ASN A 350 -10.36 -12.27 -0.10
N LYS A 351 -9.41 -11.34 -0.24
CA LYS A 351 -8.47 -11.24 -1.39
C LYS A 351 -9.15 -11.06 -2.76
N LEU A 352 -10.38 -10.53 -2.71
CA LEU A 352 -11.25 -10.19 -3.83
C LEU A 352 -11.57 -8.68 -3.77
N PRO A 353 -12.01 -8.07 -4.89
CA PRO A 353 -12.41 -6.67 -4.91
C PRO A 353 -13.51 -6.38 -3.88
N PHE A 354 -13.56 -5.15 -3.36
CA PHE A 354 -14.67 -4.72 -2.49
C PHE A 354 -15.90 -4.29 -3.31
N GLU A 355 -15.68 -3.60 -4.43
CA GLU A 355 -16.73 -3.20 -5.38
C GLU A 355 -16.63 -4.17 -6.57
N ASP A 356 -17.49 -5.19 -6.59
CA ASP A 356 -17.64 -6.27 -7.58
C ASP A 356 -19.13 -6.63 -7.51
N PHE A 357 -19.91 -6.21 -8.53
CA PHE A 357 -21.38 -6.26 -8.46
C PHE A 357 -22.00 -7.55 -8.96
N ASP A 358 -21.26 -8.38 -9.70
CA ASP A 358 -21.76 -9.62 -10.28
C ASP A 358 -21.07 -10.90 -9.76
N GLY A 359 -19.84 -10.79 -9.25
CA GLY A 359 -19.08 -11.86 -8.60
C GLY A 359 -17.98 -12.52 -9.46
N ASP A 360 -17.61 -11.95 -10.60
CA ASP A 360 -16.56 -12.46 -11.50
C ASP A 360 -15.11 -12.33 -10.94
N LYS A 361 -14.93 -11.56 -9.86
CA LYS A 361 -13.66 -11.20 -9.19
C LYS A 361 -12.84 -10.08 -9.87
N PHE A 362 -13.38 -9.36 -10.84
CA PHE A 362 -12.81 -8.13 -11.43
C PHE A 362 -13.56 -6.90 -10.89
N SER A 363 -13.29 -5.70 -11.41
CA SER A 363 -13.89 -4.46 -10.88
C SER A 363 -13.73 -3.27 -11.82
N THR A 364 -14.70 -2.35 -11.77
CA THR A 364 -14.58 -1.00 -12.35
C THR A 364 -13.80 0.01 -11.49
N PHE A 365 -13.54 -0.30 -10.22
CA PHE A 365 -12.84 0.57 -9.25
C PHE A 365 -11.34 0.24 -9.13
N PRO A 366 -10.45 1.22 -8.86
CA PRO A 366 -9.00 0.99 -8.89
C PRO A 366 -8.48 0.17 -7.70
N THR A 367 -8.72 0.68 -6.49
CA THR A 367 -8.08 0.17 -5.28
C THR A 367 -8.90 -0.94 -4.62
N LEU A 368 -8.60 -1.35 -3.38
CA LEU A 368 -9.39 -2.35 -2.64
C LEU A 368 -9.52 -3.67 -3.42
N ARG A 369 -8.42 -4.14 -4.03
CA ARG A 369 -8.31 -5.34 -4.89
C ARG A 369 -9.00 -5.26 -6.26
N GLY A 370 -9.45 -4.08 -6.68
CA GLY A 370 -9.97 -3.80 -8.03
C GLY A 370 -8.88 -3.66 -9.11
N TYR A 371 -9.08 -2.81 -10.12
CA TYR A 371 -8.29 -2.79 -11.35
C TYR A 371 -6.83 -2.33 -11.24
N HIS A 372 -6.34 -1.86 -10.09
CA HIS A 372 -4.89 -1.79 -9.85
C HIS A 372 -4.26 -3.20 -9.80
N TRP A 373 -5.04 -4.20 -9.40
CA TRP A 373 -4.63 -5.59 -9.17
C TRP A 373 -4.98 -6.51 -10.32
N ARG A 374 -5.95 -6.16 -11.16
CA ARG A 374 -6.48 -7.00 -12.25
C ARG A 374 -6.80 -6.14 -13.46
N GLY A 375 -7.13 -6.75 -14.60
CA GLY A 375 -7.80 -6.01 -15.66
C GLY A 375 -9.04 -5.28 -15.14
N ARG A 376 -9.28 -4.05 -15.61
CA ARG A 376 -10.57 -3.41 -15.35
C ARG A 376 -11.66 -4.16 -16.11
N ASP A 377 -12.70 -4.51 -15.41
CA ASP A 377 -13.94 -4.99 -16.00
C ASP A 377 -14.58 -3.90 -16.92
N CYS A 378 -15.40 -4.36 -17.86
CA CYS A 378 -16.10 -3.56 -18.85
C CYS A 378 -17.65 -3.63 -18.75
N ASP A 379 -18.25 -4.57 -17.99
CA ASP A 379 -19.69 -4.59 -17.66
C ASP A 379 -19.99 -5.27 -16.31
N ASP A 380 -19.70 -4.56 -15.21
CA ASP A 380 -19.87 -4.84 -13.75
C ASP A 380 -21.32 -5.16 -13.33
N LYS A 381 -21.92 -6.13 -14.02
CA LYS A 381 -23.33 -6.58 -14.03
C LYS A 381 -23.50 -7.96 -14.69
N ASN A 382 -22.46 -8.50 -15.33
CA ASN A 382 -22.52 -9.65 -16.21
C ASN A 382 -21.26 -10.52 -16.06
N THR A 383 -21.36 -11.54 -15.19
CA THR A 383 -20.33 -12.57 -14.88
C THR A 383 -19.76 -13.37 -16.08
N THR A 384 -20.14 -13.02 -17.30
CA THR A 384 -19.66 -13.61 -18.55
C THR A 384 -18.91 -12.62 -19.45
N VAL A 385 -18.60 -11.42 -18.97
CA VAL A 385 -17.85 -10.36 -19.67
C VAL A 385 -16.67 -9.94 -18.78
N TYR A 386 -15.46 -10.45 -19.04
CA TYR A 386 -14.32 -10.18 -18.15
C TYR A 386 -12.92 -10.37 -18.78
N PRO A 387 -11.88 -9.68 -18.26
CA PRO A 387 -10.51 -9.75 -18.78
C PRO A 387 -9.97 -11.18 -19.01
N GLY A 388 -9.66 -11.49 -20.27
CA GLY A 388 -8.99 -12.74 -20.66
C GLY A 388 -9.87 -13.95 -20.94
N ARG A 389 -11.20 -13.76 -20.94
CA ARG A 389 -12.17 -14.73 -21.46
C ARG A 389 -11.93 -15.01 -22.96
N ARG A 390 -12.41 -16.15 -23.47
CA ARG A 390 -12.56 -16.35 -24.92
C ARG A 390 -13.80 -15.59 -25.41
N PRO A 391 -13.72 -14.90 -26.56
CA PRO A 391 -14.80 -14.01 -27.01
C PRO A 391 -16.08 -14.75 -27.38
N ASP A 392 -17.23 -14.31 -26.83
CA ASP A 392 -18.54 -14.87 -27.14
C ASP A 392 -18.96 -14.52 -28.57
N ASN A 393 -19.05 -15.56 -29.42
CA ASN A 393 -19.37 -15.42 -30.85
C ASN A 393 -18.49 -14.34 -31.53
N TRP A 394 -17.19 -14.29 -31.20
CA TRP A 394 -16.22 -13.31 -31.70
C TRP A 394 -16.63 -11.84 -31.49
N ASP A 395 -17.31 -11.54 -30.38
CA ASP A 395 -17.61 -10.19 -29.87
C ASP A 395 -18.35 -9.29 -30.88
N VAL A 396 -19.14 -9.91 -31.75
CA VAL A 396 -19.94 -9.27 -32.83
C VAL A 396 -20.87 -8.16 -32.34
N LYS A 397 -21.30 -8.20 -31.07
CA LYS A 397 -22.26 -7.26 -30.46
C LYS A 397 -21.70 -6.40 -29.34
N SER A 398 -20.68 -6.90 -28.65
CA SER A 398 -20.14 -6.38 -27.40
C SER A 398 -18.80 -7.05 -27.14
N ASP A 399 -17.85 -6.30 -26.63
CA ASP A 399 -16.64 -6.82 -26.00
C ASP A 399 -17.02 -7.72 -24.81
N SER A 400 -16.56 -8.96 -24.80
CA SER A 400 -16.82 -9.96 -23.75
C SER A 400 -15.56 -10.42 -23.02
N ASN A 401 -14.38 -9.96 -23.45
CA ASN A 401 -13.11 -10.28 -22.81
C ASN A 401 -12.32 -9.03 -22.33
N CYS A 402 -12.97 -7.87 -22.39
CA CYS A 402 -12.50 -6.53 -22.05
C CYS A 402 -11.18 -6.11 -22.73
N ASN A 403 -10.88 -6.66 -23.91
CA ASN A 403 -9.67 -6.32 -24.67
C ASN A 403 -9.83 -5.08 -25.58
N GLY A 404 -11.05 -4.52 -25.67
CA GLY A 404 -11.39 -3.35 -26.47
C GLY A 404 -11.65 -3.59 -27.97
N ILE A 405 -11.60 -4.83 -28.44
CA ILE A 405 -11.76 -5.26 -29.85
C ILE A 405 -13.09 -5.98 -30.00
N TRP A 406 -14.05 -5.35 -30.68
CA TRP A 406 -15.39 -5.91 -30.85
C TRP A 406 -16.07 -5.39 -32.13
N GLY A 407 -17.22 -5.97 -32.47
CA GLY A 407 -17.97 -5.63 -33.67
C GLY A 407 -17.42 -6.27 -34.95
N VAL A 408 -17.81 -5.73 -36.10
CA VAL A 408 -17.63 -6.36 -37.43
C VAL A 408 -17.03 -5.34 -38.41
N ASP A 409 -16.08 -5.77 -39.24
CA ASP A 409 -15.53 -4.94 -40.31
C ASP A 409 -16.57 -4.73 -41.44
N PRO A 410 -17.04 -3.50 -41.71
CA PRO A 410 -18.04 -3.25 -42.75
C PRO A 410 -17.53 -3.50 -44.18
N LYS A 411 -16.23 -3.79 -44.37
CA LYS A 411 -15.65 -4.08 -45.70
C LYS A 411 -15.89 -5.52 -46.17
N ASP A 412 -15.91 -6.49 -45.26
CA ASP A 412 -16.02 -7.92 -45.58
C ASP A 412 -16.94 -8.73 -44.64
N GLY A 413 -17.49 -8.11 -43.59
CA GLY A 413 -18.44 -8.75 -42.68
C GLY A 413 -17.80 -9.70 -41.67
N ILE A 414 -16.47 -9.71 -41.54
CA ILE A 414 -15.75 -10.54 -40.57
C ILE A 414 -15.71 -9.83 -39.20
N PRO A 415 -15.97 -10.51 -38.08
CA PRO A 415 -15.82 -9.94 -36.73
C PRO A 415 -14.37 -9.49 -36.48
N TYR A 416 -14.16 -8.32 -35.88
CA TYR A 416 -12.80 -7.80 -35.68
C TYR A 416 -11.93 -8.69 -34.79
N GLU A 417 -12.52 -9.26 -33.74
CA GLU A 417 -11.87 -10.21 -32.85
C GLU A 417 -11.50 -11.52 -33.58
N GLU A 418 -12.37 -12.03 -34.46
CA GLU A 418 -12.03 -13.17 -35.33
C GLU A 418 -10.90 -12.82 -36.30
N LYS A 419 -10.91 -11.60 -36.84
CA LYS A 419 -9.97 -11.12 -37.86
C LYS A 419 -8.57 -10.90 -37.31
N PHE A 420 -8.46 -10.43 -36.08
CA PHE A 420 -7.19 -9.97 -35.50
C PHE A 420 -6.63 -10.86 -34.38
N CYS A 421 -7.47 -11.66 -33.70
CA CYS A 421 -7.06 -12.42 -32.51
C CYS A 421 -7.12 -13.96 -32.70
N LYS A 422 -7.83 -14.46 -33.72
CA LYS A 422 -7.88 -15.90 -34.05
C LYS A 422 -6.51 -16.44 -34.43
N GLY A 423 -5.93 -17.27 -33.55
CA GLY A 423 -4.60 -17.85 -33.76
C GLY A 423 -3.42 -16.91 -33.46
N ALA A 424 -3.68 -15.78 -32.77
CA ALA A 424 -2.64 -14.86 -32.30
C ALA A 424 -1.96 -15.32 -30.99
N ASP A 425 -2.22 -16.55 -30.53
CA ASP A 425 -1.76 -17.13 -29.27
C ASP A 425 -2.04 -16.21 -28.05
N SER A 426 -3.25 -15.66 -27.98
CA SER A 426 -3.67 -14.76 -26.89
C SER A 426 -3.66 -15.46 -25.54
N GLN A 427 -3.11 -14.79 -24.52
CA GLN A 427 -2.91 -15.35 -23.17
C GLN A 427 -2.72 -14.24 -22.13
N GLY A 428 -3.13 -14.53 -20.90
CA GLY A 428 -3.02 -13.62 -19.76
C GLY A 428 -1.71 -13.74 -19.00
N VAL A 429 -1.47 -12.80 -18.08
CA VAL A 429 -0.39 -12.89 -17.09
C VAL A 429 -0.94 -12.88 -15.66
N VAL A 430 -0.51 -13.86 -14.88
CA VAL A 430 -0.89 -14.04 -13.48
C VAL A 430 0.37 -14.01 -12.64
N LEU A 431 0.37 -13.25 -11.55
CA LEU A 431 1.42 -13.29 -10.53
C LEU A 431 0.86 -13.90 -9.25
N LEU A 432 1.52 -14.94 -8.74
CA LEU A 432 1.33 -15.52 -7.41
C LEU A 432 2.51 -15.09 -6.53
N GLY A 433 2.45 -13.89 -5.97
CA GLY A 433 3.61 -13.22 -5.37
C GLY A 433 3.48 -12.88 -3.88
N ASP A 434 4.54 -12.27 -3.37
CA ASP A 434 4.58 -11.65 -2.05
C ASP A 434 4.56 -10.11 -2.12
N SER A 435 5.05 -9.43 -1.09
CA SER A 435 5.14 -7.97 -1.02
C SER A 435 6.00 -7.36 -2.14
N ALA A 436 7.05 -8.05 -2.61
CA ALA A 436 7.83 -7.58 -3.75
C ALA A 436 7.01 -7.70 -5.06
N GLY A 437 6.23 -8.78 -5.19
CA GLY A 437 5.35 -9.00 -6.36
C GLY A 437 4.16 -8.05 -6.45
N ALA A 438 3.63 -7.64 -5.30
CA ALA A 438 2.64 -6.56 -5.20
C ALA A 438 3.26 -5.16 -5.41
N HIS A 439 4.60 -5.06 -5.40
CA HIS A 439 5.37 -3.83 -5.28
C HIS A 439 4.93 -2.96 -4.08
N PHE A 440 5.16 -3.48 -2.87
CA PHE A 440 5.10 -2.71 -1.63
C PHE A 440 6.06 -1.51 -1.71
N HIS A 441 5.53 -0.31 -1.46
CA HIS A 441 6.32 0.93 -1.46
C HIS A 441 5.73 1.95 -0.49
N ILE A 442 6.58 2.53 0.35
CA ILE A 442 6.24 3.67 1.21
C ILE A 442 6.99 4.90 0.67
N PRO A 443 6.30 5.94 0.19
CA PRO A 443 6.94 7.14 -0.34
C PRO A 443 7.89 7.81 0.68
N PRO A 444 9.18 7.98 0.35
CA PRO A 444 10.13 8.66 1.24
C PRO A 444 9.74 10.12 1.51
N GLU A 445 8.96 10.75 0.63
CA GLU A 445 8.39 12.10 0.79
C GLU A 445 7.46 12.22 2.00
N TRP A 446 6.90 11.12 2.52
CA TRP A 446 6.10 11.10 3.74
C TRP A 446 6.92 11.33 5.01
N MET A 447 8.26 11.24 4.94
CA MET A 447 9.17 11.46 6.07
C MET A 447 10.37 12.37 5.77
N THR A 448 10.68 12.62 4.51
CA THR A 448 11.76 13.52 4.08
C THR A 448 11.31 14.98 4.16
N VAL A 449 11.41 15.58 5.35
CA VAL A 449 10.83 16.92 5.66
C VAL A 449 11.30 18.04 4.73
N THR A 450 12.48 17.90 4.12
CA THR A 450 13.06 18.89 3.18
C THR A 450 12.27 19.04 1.88
N GLN A 451 11.46 18.02 1.53
CA GLN A 451 10.63 17.96 0.33
C GLN A 451 9.12 17.85 0.66
N MET A 452 8.77 17.88 1.95
CA MET A 452 7.44 17.52 2.44
C MET A 452 6.41 18.64 2.22
N SER A 453 5.27 18.27 1.62
CA SER A 453 4.17 19.17 1.28
C SER A 453 2.83 18.42 1.24
N ALA A 454 1.73 19.13 1.02
CA ALA A 454 0.42 18.49 0.76
C ALA A 454 0.42 17.59 -0.49
N LYS A 455 1.30 17.83 -1.47
CA LYS A 455 1.47 16.93 -2.63
C LYS A 455 2.05 15.58 -2.20
N SER A 456 2.95 15.56 -1.23
CA SER A 456 3.64 14.36 -0.74
C SER A 456 2.66 13.29 -0.23
N PHE A 457 1.53 13.70 0.39
CA PHE A 457 0.51 12.79 0.93
C PHE A 457 -0.74 12.68 0.05
N ALA A 458 -0.76 13.24 -1.16
CA ALA A 458 -1.92 13.16 -2.05
C ALA A 458 -2.28 11.71 -2.44
N ASN A 459 -1.29 10.83 -2.46
CA ASN A 459 -1.40 9.39 -2.70
C ASN A 459 -1.76 8.55 -1.45
N LEU A 460 -1.68 9.13 -0.25
CA LEU A 460 -1.89 8.44 1.03
C LEU A 460 -3.20 7.63 1.12
N PRO A 461 -4.36 8.10 0.61
CA PRO A 461 -5.60 7.34 0.66
C PRO A 461 -5.57 6.10 -0.25
N MET A 462 -4.99 6.22 -1.45
CA MET A 462 -4.84 5.11 -2.40
C MET A 462 -3.92 4.04 -1.83
N ALA A 463 -2.73 4.43 -1.37
CA ALA A 463 -1.76 3.50 -0.81
C ALA A 463 -2.35 2.71 0.36
N PHE A 464 -3.12 3.33 1.27
CA PHE A 464 -3.80 2.59 2.33
C PHE A 464 -4.92 1.66 1.84
N THR A 465 -5.65 2.00 0.77
CA THR A 465 -6.67 1.10 0.19
C THR A 465 -6.10 -0.02 -0.66
N ASP A 466 -4.82 0.06 -1.05
CA ASP A 466 -4.06 -1.00 -1.72
C ASP A 466 -3.00 -1.65 -0.80
N GLU A 467 -3.21 -1.67 0.52
CA GLU A 467 -2.35 -2.39 1.48
C GLU A 467 -0.88 -1.89 1.57
N LEU A 468 -0.58 -0.71 1.02
CA LEU A 468 0.74 -0.11 0.71
C LEU A 468 1.47 -0.73 -0.50
N ASP A 469 0.75 -1.53 -1.29
CA ASP A 469 1.21 -2.13 -2.54
C ASP A 469 0.84 -1.27 -3.76
N TRP A 470 1.62 -1.40 -4.83
CA TRP A 470 1.49 -0.63 -6.08
C TRP A 470 1.50 -1.55 -7.32
N PRO A 471 0.60 -2.55 -7.39
CA PRO A 471 0.57 -3.56 -8.46
C PRO A 471 0.39 -2.96 -9.87
N GLN A 472 -0.18 -1.76 -9.97
CA GLN A 472 -0.32 -0.96 -11.18
C GLN A 472 1.01 -0.41 -11.74
N PHE A 473 2.13 -0.53 -11.01
CA PHE A 473 3.48 -0.20 -11.46
C PHE A 473 4.46 -1.40 -11.46
N SER A 474 4.06 -2.58 -10.93
CA SER A 474 4.96 -3.70 -10.62
C SER A 474 5.58 -4.43 -11.84
N GLU A 475 6.64 -5.22 -11.59
CA GLU A 475 7.41 -6.00 -12.58
C GLU A 475 6.54 -6.88 -13.49
N ILE A 476 5.48 -7.51 -12.96
CA ILE A 476 4.69 -8.47 -13.73
C ILE A 476 3.41 -7.84 -14.29
N THR A 477 2.72 -7.01 -13.50
CA THR A 477 1.36 -6.55 -13.83
C THR A 477 1.23 -5.05 -14.05
N GLY A 478 2.31 -4.26 -13.83
CA GLY A 478 2.26 -2.81 -13.94
C GLY A 478 1.77 -2.33 -15.31
N PHE A 479 0.92 -1.32 -15.34
CA PHE A 479 0.27 -0.83 -16.55
C PHE A 479 0.14 0.70 -16.65
N LEU A 480 0.34 1.42 -15.54
CA LEU A 480 0.41 2.88 -15.52
C LEU A 480 1.88 3.35 -15.52
N ASN A 481 2.13 4.60 -15.91
CA ASN A 481 3.44 5.22 -15.72
C ASN A 481 3.66 5.51 -14.22
N SER A 482 4.74 4.97 -13.64
CA SER A 482 5.14 5.24 -12.24
C SER A 482 5.06 6.72 -11.86
N THR A 483 4.42 6.98 -10.73
CA THR A 483 4.40 8.29 -10.06
C THR A 483 5.31 8.36 -8.84
N ILE A 484 6.01 7.26 -8.53
CA ILE A 484 6.86 7.05 -7.33
C ILE A 484 8.37 7.02 -7.64
N GLY A 485 8.75 7.43 -8.86
CA GLY A 485 10.12 7.38 -9.36
C GLY A 485 10.42 6.15 -10.21
N GLY A 486 11.62 6.09 -10.81
CA GLY A 486 11.94 5.10 -11.83
C GLY A 486 11.03 5.24 -13.07
N TRP A 487 10.71 4.12 -13.70
CA TRP A 487 9.73 4.01 -14.78
C TRP A 487 9.01 2.66 -14.67
N THR A 488 7.88 2.51 -15.36
CA THR A 488 7.16 1.25 -15.43
C THR A 488 7.40 0.58 -16.77
N ASP A 489 7.99 -0.61 -16.71
CA ASP A 489 8.04 -1.60 -17.78
C ASP A 489 7.75 -2.94 -17.10
N SER A 490 6.87 -3.75 -17.70
CA SER A 490 6.32 -4.94 -17.05
C SER A 490 6.12 -6.10 -18.02
N LEU A 491 6.02 -7.32 -17.49
CA LEU A 491 5.69 -8.50 -18.30
C LEU A 491 4.35 -8.31 -19.03
N TYR A 492 3.31 -7.81 -18.35
CA TYR A 492 2.03 -7.46 -18.96
C TYR A 492 2.18 -6.46 -20.14
N LEU A 493 2.87 -5.33 -19.95
CA LEU A 493 3.01 -4.33 -21.01
C LEU A 493 3.86 -4.84 -22.18
N ARG A 494 4.80 -5.78 -21.95
CA ARG A 494 5.54 -6.46 -23.02
C ARG A 494 4.66 -7.48 -23.77
N LEU A 495 3.81 -8.23 -23.07
CA LEU A 495 2.83 -9.14 -23.69
C LEU A 495 1.76 -8.39 -24.50
N ARG A 496 1.20 -7.28 -24.00
CA ARG A 496 0.24 -6.43 -24.75
C ARG A 496 0.89 -5.76 -25.97
N ARG A 497 2.17 -5.38 -25.90
CA ARG A 497 2.92 -4.89 -27.07
C ARG A 497 3.14 -5.97 -28.12
N ARG A 498 3.35 -7.22 -27.69
CA ARG A 498 3.56 -8.37 -28.57
C ARG A 498 2.26 -8.85 -29.24
N ASN A 499 1.17 -8.93 -28.49
CA ASN A 499 -0.18 -9.18 -29.01
C ASN A 499 -1.19 -8.30 -28.27
N ARG A 500 -1.78 -7.32 -28.98
CA ARG A 500 -2.74 -6.37 -28.41
C ARG A 500 -4.07 -7.00 -27.95
N CYS A 501 -4.40 -8.20 -28.41
CA CYS A 501 -5.55 -8.97 -27.91
C CYS A 501 -5.40 -9.37 -26.43
N ASN A 502 -4.18 -9.30 -25.88
CA ASN A 502 -3.90 -9.52 -24.45
C ASN A 502 -4.17 -8.26 -23.58
N HIS A 503 -4.94 -7.28 -24.07
CA HIS A 503 -5.26 -6.09 -23.28
C HIS A 503 -6.15 -6.47 -22.08
N ARG A 504 -5.85 -5.86 -20.93
CA ARG A 504 -6.43 -6.07 -19.60
C ARG A 504 -6.24 -7.47 -19.00
N ASP A 505 -5.77 -8.47 -19.75
CA ASP A 505 -5.57 -9.83 -19.24
C ASP A 505 -4.35 -9.96 -18.29
N LEU A 506 -4.48 -9.38 -17.10
CA LEU A 506 -3.51 -9.31 -16.01
C LEU A 506 -4.17 -9.60 -14.66
N GLN A 507 -3.51 -10.34 -13.77
CA GLN A 507 -3.96 -10.57 -12.39
C GLN A 507 -2.77 -10.66 -11.41
N ASN A 508 -2.69 -9.71 -10.49
CA ASN A 508 -1.74 -9.67 -9.39
C ASN A 508 -2.35 -10.32 -8.14
N ILE A 509 -2.17 -11.63 -8.02
CA ILE A 509 -2.64 -12.47 -6.91
C ILE A 509 -1.51 -12.56 -5.86
N SER A 510 -1.00 -11.40 -5.43
CA SER A 510 0.08 -11.26 -4.44
C SER A 510 -0.41 -10.72 -3.11
N GLN A 511 0.37 -10.91 -2.04
CA GLN A 511 0.05 -10.37 -0.72
C GLN A 511 1.31 -10.05 0.10
N ASN A 512 1.27 -8.94 0.85
CA ASN A 512 2.13 -8.74 2.00
C ASN A 512 2.11 -9.95 2.97
N GLY A 513 3.29 -10.54 3.18
CA GLY A 513 3.47 -11.79 3.93
C GLY A 513 3.19 -13.09 3.15
N GLY A 514 3.05 -13.02 1.82
CA GLY A 514 2.88 -14.19 0.94
C GLY A 514 4.09 -15.13 0.99
N SER A 515 3.83 -16.42 1.19
CA SER A 515 4.83 -17.50 1.31
C SER A 515 4.22 -18.81 0.83
N SER A 516 5.03 -19.82 0.51
CA SER A 516 4.55 -21.16 0.12
C SER A 516 3.51 -21.71 1.12
N ARG A 517 3.71 -21.44 2.41
CA ARG A 517 2.86 -21.86 3.53
C ARG A 517 1.44 -21.30 3.52
N ASN A 518 1.21 -20.13 2.91
CA ASN A 518 -0.12 -19.49 2.87
C ASN A 518 -0.67 -19.25 1.45
N LEU A 519 0.17 -19.35 0.41
CA LEU A 519 -0.19 -19.02 -0.97
C LEU A 519 -1.40 -19.81 -1.50
N LEU A 520 -1.59 -21.09 -1.11
CA LEU A 520 -2.76 -21.89 -1.51
C LEU A 520 -4.12 -21.27 -1.11
N SER A 521 -4.15 -20.42 -0.06
CA SER A 521 -5.36 -19.64 0.27
C SER A 521 -5.57 -18.47 -0.68
N LEU A 522 -4.49 -17.84 -1.14
CA LEU A 522 -4.48 -16.69 -2.04
C LEU A 522 -4.80 -17.09 -3.50
N ILE A 523 -4.27 -18.22 -3.99
CA ILE A 523 -4.52 -18.69 -5.38
C ILE A 523 -6.02 -18.93 -5.64
N LYS A 524 -6.84 -19.19 -4.62
CA LYS A 524 -8.31 -19.34 -4.77
C LYS A 524 -9.01 -18.04 -5.18
N SER A 525 -8.36 -16.88 -5.04
CA SER A 525 -8.87 -15.62 -5.58
C SER A 525 -8.58 -15.41 -7.07
N LEU A 526 -7.81 -16.29 -7.71
CA LEU A 526 -7.58 -16.32 -9.17
C LEU A 526 -8.92 -16.39 -9.92
N ALA A 527 -9.06 -15.59 -10.98
CA ALA A 527 -10.14 -15.73 -11.95
C ALA A 527 -9.60 -16.41 -13.21
N ARG A 528 -9.74 -17.75 -13.30
CA ARG A 528 -9.56 -18.46 -14.56
C ARG A 528 -10.45 -19.70 -14.66
N ASN A 529 -11.15 -19.82 -15.77
CA ASN A 529 -12.00 -20.94 -16.12
C ASN A 529 -11.32 -21.79 -17.20
N GLN A 530 -11.01 -23.04 -16.86
CA GLN A 530 -10.30 -24.01 -17.69
C GLN A 530 -10.87 -24.22 -19.11
N LEU A 531 -12.16 -23.96 -19.33
CA LEU A 531 -12.83 -24.14 -20.62
C LEU A 531 -13.15 -22.84 -21.34
N LEU A 532 -13.51 -21.79 -20.60
CA LEU A 532 -14.03 -20.53 -21.16
C LEU A 532 -12.94 -19.47 -21.40
N ASP A 533 -11.76 -19.61 -20.81
CA ASP A 533 -10.75 -18.54 -20.81
C ASP A 533 -9.53 -18.88 -21.68
N ASN A 534 -8.77 -17.86 -22.05
CA ASN A 534 -7.48 -18.02 -22.70
C ASN A 534 -6.45 -18.63 -21.73
N PRO A 535 -5.38 -19.27 -22.22
CA PRO A 535 -4.25 -19.69 -21.39
C PRO A 535 -3.65 -18.53 -20.58
N ALA A 536 -2.78 -18.84 -19.62
CA ALA A 536 -2.07 -17.82 -18.85
C ALA A 536 -0.61 -18.21 -18.55
N ILE A 537 0.26 -17.19 -18.51
CA ILE A 537 1.60 -17.27 -17.94
C ILE A 537 1.49 -16.95 -16.45
N VAL A 538 1.68 -17.95 -15.59
CA VAL A 538 1.63 -17.82 -14.13
C VAL A 538 3.04 -17.75 -13.57
N ILE A 539 3.40 -16.59 -13.01
CA ILE A 539 4.67 -16.38 -12.31
C ILE A 539 4.44 -16.71 -10.83
N TYR A 540 5.13 -17.73 -10.32
CA TYR A 540 5.20 -18.04 -8.88
C TYR A 540 6.42 -17.35 -8.29
N ALA A 541 6.23 -16.36 -7.41
CA ALA A 541 7.30 -15.53 -6.87
C ALA A 541 7.09 -15.14 -5.41
N THR A 542 7.03 -16.13 -4.51
CA THR A 542 7.21 -15.91 -3.06
C THR A 542 8.71 -15.93 -2.74
N ILE A 543 9.39 -14.82 -3.00
CA ILE A 543 10.86 -14.75 -3.06
C ILE A 543 11.54 -14.55 -1.70
N GLY A 544 10.80 -14.11 -0.67
CA GLY A 544 11.35 -13.77 0.64
C GLY A 544 10.79 -14.53 1.84
N ASN A 545 9.47 -14.53 2.04
CA ASN A 545 8.85 -14.87 3.35
C ASN A 545 8.94 -16.33 3.80
N ASP A 546 9.41 -17.24 2.94
CA ASP A 546 9.74 -18.62 3.34
C ASP A 546 11.07 -18.70 4.14
N VAL A 547 11.90 -17.65 4.12
CA VAL A 547 13.03 -17.46 5.05
C VAL A 547 12.88 -16.21 5.93
N CYS A 548 12.28 -15.15 5.40
CA CYS A 548 12.10 -13.89 6.12
C CYS A 548 10.97 -13.93 7.15
N ASN A 549 11.30 -13.61 8.40
CA ASN A 549 10.35 -13.45 9.50
C ASN A 549 10.96 -12.56 10.61
N GLY A 550 10.10 -12.11 11.54
CA GLY A 550 10.47 -11.20 12.63
C GLY A 550 10.78 -11.86 13.98
N ASN A 551 10.82 -13.20 14.07
CA ASN A 551 11.01 -13.92 15.33
C ASN A 551 12.44 -13.80 15.87
N GLN A 552 12.63 -13.98 17.19
CA GLN A 552 13.96 -13.99 17.82
C GLN A 552 14.83 -15.15 17.31
N ASP A 553 14.30 -16.38 17.33
CA ASP A 553 14.88 -17.49 16.57
C ASP A 553 14.30 -17.49 15.15
N THR A 554 14.86 -16.63 14.30
CA THR A 554 14.44 -16.52 12.90
C THR A 554 14.70 -17.79 12.09
N LEU A 555 15.63 -18.67 12.51
CA LEU A 555 16.05 -19.87 11.78
C LEU A 555 15.08 -21.04 11.97
N ALA A 556 14.62 -21.27 13.21
CA ALA A 556 13.62 -22.30 13.52
C ALA A 556 12.28 -22.06 12.81
N HIS A 557 11.98 -20.80 12.47
CA HIS A 557 10.73 -20.41 11.82
C HIS A 557 10.78 -20.43 10.28
N MET A 558 11.94 -20.64 9.65
CA MET A 558 12.04 -20.71 8.17
C MET A 558 11.41 -21.99 7.61
N THR A 559 10.77 -21.90 6.45
CA THR A 559 10.22 -23.05 5.71
C THR A 559 11.31 -24.08 5.44
N THR A 560 11.03 -25.35 5.69
CA THR A 560 11.97 -26.46 5.39
C THR A 560 11.85 -26.92 3.94
N PRO A 561 12.89 -27.52 3.33
CA PRO A 561 12.79 -28.08 1.97
C PRO A 561 11.61 -29.05 1.75
N LYS A 562 11.25 -29.83 2.80
CA LYS A 562 10.10 -30.74 2.78
C LYS A 562 8.76 -29.99 2.79
N GLU A 563 8.64 -28.95 3.60
CA GLU A 563 7.46 -28.08 3.61
C GLU A 563 7.30 -27.37 2.26
N MET A 564 8.38 -26.77 1.74
CA MET A 564 8.37 -26.08 0.44
C MET A 564 7.87 -27.00 -0.67
N PHE A 565 8.38 -28.25 -0.75
CA PHE A 565 7.89 -29.23 -1.71
C PHE A 565 6.39 -29.52 -1.53
N SER A 566 5.96 -29.80 -0.31
CA SER A 566 4.55 -30.10 0.00
C SER A 566 3.63 -28.93 -0.35
N ASN A 567 4.06 -27.71 -0.08
CA ASN A 567 3.30 -26.48 -0.31
C ASN A 567 3.17 -26.16 -1.80
N VAL A 568 4.30 -26.17 -2.53
CA VAL A 568 4.35 -25.88 -3.97
C VAL A 568 3.60 -26.95 -4.77
N MET A 569 3.70 -28.23 -4.39
CA MET A 569 2.95 -29.29 -5.08
C MET A 569 1.43 -29.12 -4.93
N GLN A 570 0.93 -28.73 -3.76
CA GLN A 570 -0.51 -28.43 -3.59
C GLN A 570 -0.94 -27.22 -4.42
N ALA A 571 -0.09 -26.17 -4.51
CA ALA A 571 -0.35 -25.01 -5.35
C ALA A 571 -0.42 -25.36 -6.85
N LEU A 572 0.54 -26.14 -7.35
CA LEU A 572 0.60 -26.58 -8.75
C LEU A 572 -0.55 -27.55 -9.10
N GLN A 573 -0.89 -28.47 -8.20
CA GLN A 573 -2.06 -29.36 -8.37
C GLN A 573 -3.38 -28.58 -8.40
N TYR A 574 -3.51 -27.52 -7.60
CA TYR A 574 -4.68 -26.63 -7.69
C TYR A 574 -4.71 -25.89 -9.02
N LEU A 575 -3.58 -25.31 -9.47
CA LEU A 575 -3.49 -24.64 -10.78
C LEU A 575 -3.86 -25.57 -11.95
N ASP A 576 -3.47 -26.85 -11.92
CA ASP A 576 -3.78 -27.81 -13.00
C ASP A 576 -5.29 -28.12 -13.09
N SER A 577 -6.04 -27.86 -12.02
CA SER A 577 -7.50 -27.95 -12.00
C SER A 577 -8.24 -26.68 -12.44
N GLN A 578 -7.54 -25.55 -12.64
CA GLN A 578 -8.15 -24.24 -12.93
C GLN A 578 -7.68 -23.63 -14.26
N LEU A 579 -6.40 -23.80 -14.60
CA LEU A 579 -5.81 -23.20 -15.81
C LEU A 579 -6.30 -23.91 -17.08
N PRO A 580 -6.64 -23.18 -18.15
CA PRO A 580 -6.82 -23.76 -19.48
C PRO A 580 -5.56 -24.45 -19.97
N ASN A 581 -5.73 -25.50 -20.77
CA ASN A 581 -4.63 -26.21 -21.42
C ASN A 581 -3.76 -25.25 -22.28
N SER A 582 -2.48 -25.57 -22.39
CA SER A 582 -1.42 -24.73 -22.98
C SER A 582 -1.11 -23.46 -22.19
N SER A 583 -1.39 -23.45 -20.88
CA SER A 583 -0.85 -22.44 -19.96
C SER A 583 0.62 -22.72 -19.61
N HIS A 584 1.27 -21.78 -18.92
CA HIS A 584 2.67 -21.90 -18.54
C HIS A 584 2.87 -21.43 -17.09
N VAL A 585 3.68 -22.14 -16.31
CA VAL A 585 4.00 -21.76 -14.92
C VAL A 585 5.51 -21.58 -14.78
N ILE A 586 5.96 -20.43 -14.27
CA ILE A 586 7.37 -20.16 -13.99
C ILE A 586 7.57 -20.08 -12.48
N LEU A 587 8.38 -20.99 -11.93
CA LEU A 587 8.82 -20.97 -10.54
C LEU A 587 10.07 -20.10 -10.39
N THR A 588 9.93 -18.97 -9.70
CA THR A 588 11.05 -18.08 -9.39
C THR A 588 11.72 -18.53 -8.09
N GLY A 589 13.05 -18.71 -8.11
CA GLY A 589 13.86 -18.97 -6.92
C GLY A 589 13.81 -17.83 -5.90
N LEU A 590 14.16 -18.12 -4.65
CA LEU A 590 14.29 -17.11 -3.59
C LEU A 590 15.55 -16.25 -3.82
N VAL A 591 15.52 -15.02 -3.30
CA VAL A 591 16.61 -14.04 -3.41
C VAL A 591 17.79 -14.36 -2.48
N ASP A 592 19.00 -13.93 -2.84
CA ASP A 592 20.14 -13.83 -1.92
C ASP A 592 20.16 -12.44 -1.26
N GLY A 593 19.42 -12.29 -0.16
CA GLY A 593 19.22 -11.00 0.51
C GLY A 593 20.44 -10.43 1.24
N ARG A 594 21.64 -11.05 1.16
CA ARG A 594 22.89 -10.45 1.68
C ARG A 594 23.18 -9.09 1.05
N PHE A 595 22.83 -8.96 -0.24
CA PHE A 595 22.85 -7.72 -1.02
C PHE A 595 22.24 -6.51 -0.28
N LEU A 596 21.20 -6.71 0.54
CA LEU A 596 20.53 -5.65 1.29
C LEU A 596 21.44 -5.04 2.36
N TRP A 597 22.01 -5.88 3.23
CA TRP A 597 22.92 -5.41 4.27
C TRP A 597 24.16 -4.78 3.64
N ASP A 598 24.78 -5.48 2.68
CA ASP A 598 26.08 -5.11 2.15
C ASP A 598 26.04 -3.73 1.44
N ASN A 599 24.91 -3.38 0.81
CA ASN A 599 24.71 -2.09 0.15
C ASN A 599 24.07 -0.98 1.01
N LEU A 600 23.33 -1.30 2.08
CA LEU A 600 22.60 -0.30 2.86
C LEU A 600 23.14 0.00 4.26
N HIS A 601 23.78 -0.94 4.95
CA HIS A 601 24.00 -0.86 6.42
C HIS A 601 24.59 0.47 6.92
N SER A 602 25.52 1.06 6.18
CA SER A 602 26.23 2.32 6.50
C SER A 602 25.60 3.57 5.90
N ARG A 603 24.58 3.44 5.04
CA ARG A 603 23.85 4.55 4.42
C ARG A 603 22.81 5.11 5.39
N TYR A 604 22.44 6.38 5.21
CA TYR A 604 21.36 7.00 5.97
C TYR A 604 19.99 6.60 5.40
N HIS A 605 19.11 6.12 6.28
CA HIS A 605 17.67 6.00 6.02
C HIS A 605 17.06 7.40 5.83
N PRO A 606 15.95 7.59 5.09
CA PRO A 606 15.28 8.89 4.96
C PRO A 606 15.13 9.70 6.26
N LEU A 607 14.75 9.08 7.39
CA LEU A 607 14.68 9.74 8.70
C LEU A 607 16.04 10.21 9.24
N GLY A 608 17.14 9.65 8.76
CA GLY A 608 18.50 10.02 9.15
C GLY A 608 19.17 11.03 8.22
N GLN A 609 18.53 11.42 7.11
CA GLN A 609 19.21 12.24 6.09
C GLN A 609 19.45 13.69 6.52
N LEU A 610 18.53 14.29 7.28
CA LEU A 610 18.65 15.69 7.73
C LEU A 610 19.82 15.87 8.73
N ASN A 611 19.88 15.02 9.75
CA ASN A 611 20.79 15.16 10.89
C ASN A 611 21.97 14.16 10.88
N ARG A 612 22.02 13.24 9.91
CA ARG A 612 23.06 12.21 9.74
C ARG A 612 23.18 11.27 10.95
N ASP A 613 22.04 10.90 11.51
CA ASP A 613 21.88 10.25 12.81
C ASP A 613 21.16 8.89 12.80
N VAL A 614 20.54 8.48 11.68
CA VAL A 614 19.91 7.15 11.51
C VAL A 614 20.41 6.44 10.24
N THR A 615 21.21 5.40 10.44
CA THR A 615 21.62 4.46 9.38
C THR A 615 20.67 3.26 9.26
N TYR A 616 20.68 2.54 8.13
CA TYR A 616 19.92 1.29 8.02
C TYR A 616 20.37 0.23 9.05
N SER A 617 21.66 0.19 9.43
CA SER A 617 22.12 -0.66 10.55
C SER A 617 21.37 -0.37 11.85
N GLN A 618 21.07 0.90 12.16
CA GLN A 618 20.28 1.28 13.33
C GLN A 618 18.80 0.90 13.16
N LEU A 619 18.21 1.16 11.98
CA LEU A 619 16.83 0.76 11.67
C LEU A 619 16.62 -0.74 11.86
N TYR A 620 17.48 -1.57 11.25
CA TYR A 620 17.37 -3.03 11.36
C TYR A 620 17.55 -3.49 12.81
N THR A 621 18.48 -2.89 13.57
CA THR A 621 18.65 -3.18 15.01
C THR A 621 17.40 -2.84 15.82
N PHE A 622 16.76 -1.70 15.54
CA PHE A 622 15.52 -1.24 16.17
C PHE A 622 14.33 -2.18 15.85
N LEU A 623 14.14 -2.52 14.57
CA LEU A 623 13.05 -3.40 14.13
C LEU A 623 13.21 -4.84 14.64
N ASN A 624 14.44 -5.38 14.67
CA ASN A 624 14.75 -6.69 15.23
C ASN A 624 14.46 -6.72 16.74
N CYS A 625 14.89 -5.68 17.49
CA CYS A 625 14.61 -5.56 18.92
C CYS A 625 13.11 -5.55 19.22
N LEU A 626 12.32 -4.85 18.39
CA LEU A 626 10.86 -4.78 18.49
C LEU A 626 10.13 -6.01 17.93
N GLN A 627 10.84 -7.00 17.36
CA GLN A 627 10.27 -8.18 16.69
C GLN A 627 9.24 -7.84 15.59
N VAL A 628 9.52 -6.76 14.84
CA VAL A 628 8.72 -6.30 13.68
C VAL A 628 9.59 -6.04 12.44
N SER A 629 10.79 -6.60 12.43
CA SER A 629 11.62 -6.69 11.22
C SER A 629 10.93 -7.58 10.19
N PRO A 630 10.86 -7.19 8.90
CA PRO A 630 10.33 -8.06 7.86
C PRO A 630 11.23 -9.29 7.65
N CYS A 631 12.53 -9.17 7.92
CA CYS A 631 13.49 -10.26 7.71
C CYS A 631 14.68 -10.21 8.68
N SER A 632 14.48 -10.66 9.93
CA SER A 632 15.54 -10.74 10.95
C SER A 632 16.78 -11.54 10.52
N GLY A 633 16.62 -12.47 9.55
CA GLY A 633 17.69 -13.29 8.99
C GLY A 633 18.71 -12.53 8.13
N TRP A 634 18.26 -11.62 7.25
CA TRP A 634 19.14 -10.81 6.39
C TRP A 634 19.39 -9.40 6.92
N LEU A 635 18.39 -8.78 7.56
CA LEU A 635 18.49 -7.42 8.07
C LEU A 635 19.18 -7.42 9.44
N THR A 636 20.46 -7.79 9.47
CA THR A 636 21.22 -7.97 10.71
C THR A 636 22.73 -7.85 10.50
N ALA A 637 23.41 -7.27 11.51
CA ALA A 637 24.87 -7.19 11.53
C ALA A 637 25.54 -8.56 11.62
N ASN A 638 24.83 -9.58 12.12
CA ASN A 638 25.33 -10.94 12.26
C ASN A 638 25.46 -11.64 10.89
N GLU A 639 26.67 -11.59 10.33
CA GLU A 639 26.99 -12.18 9.02
C GLU A 639 26.72 -13.69 8.96
N THR A 640 27.01 -14.44 10.04
CA THR A 640 26.70 -15.87 10.14
C THR A 640 25.19 -16.12 9.96
N LEU A 641 24.35 -15.26 10.53
CA LEU A 641 22.89 -15.35 10.37
C LEU A 641 22.44 -14.98 8.95
N ARG A 642 23.05 -13.96 8.33
CA ARG A 642 22.79 -13.63 6.90
C ARG A 642 23.18 -14.79 5.98
N ASN A 643 24.31 -15.43 6.23
CA ASN A 643 24.78 -16.59 5.46
C ASN A 643 23.86 -17.81 5.62
N LEU A 644 23.45 -18.17 6.86
CA LEU A 644 22.52 -19.27 7.10
C LEU A 644 21.13 -19.04 6.49
N THR A 645 20.63 -17.79 6.51
CA THR A 645 19.38 -17.40 5.84
C THR A 645 19.47 -17.61 4.33
N SER A 646 20.61 -17.25 3.74
CA SER A 646 20.87 -17.39 2.29
C SER A 646 21.10 -18.85 1.88
N GLU A 647 21.73 -19.65 2.75
CA GLU A 647 21.85 -21.10 2.56
C GLU A 647 20.46 -21.76 2.52
N ARG A 648 19.57 -21.40 3.45
CA ARG A 648 18.18 -21.88 3.39
C ARG A 648 17.47 -21.42 2.12
N ALA A 649 17.62 -20.15 1.73
CA ALA A 649 17.01 -19.64 0.49
C ALA A 649 17.44 -20.47 -0.73
N LEU A 650 18.73 -20.76 -0.87
CA LEU A 650 19.28 -21.63 -1.91
C LEU A 650 18.75 -23.07 -1.81
N GLN A 651 18.62 -23.64 -0.61
CA GLN A 651 18.00 -24.96 -0.41
C GLN A 651 16.54 -24.98 -0.92
N LEU A 652 15.75 -23.92 -0.71
CA LEU A 652 14.37 -23.84 -1.18
C LEU A 652 14.28 -23.59 -2.70
N SER A 653 15.15 -22.74 -3.26
CA SER A 653 15.28 -22.56 -4.72
C SER A 653 15.61 -23.87 -5.43
N ASN A 654 16.48 -24.70 -4.85
CA ASN A 654 16.79 -26.03 -5.39
C ASN A 654 15.58 -26.99 -5.36
N VAL A 655 14.66 -26.86 -4.39
CA VAL A 655 13.40 -27.64 -4.38
C VAL A 655 12.50 -27.23 -5.54
N LEU A 656 12.35 -25.94 -5.80
CA LEU A 656 11.58 -25.44 -6.95
C LEU A 656 12.16 -25.97 -8.28
N LYS A 657 13.49 -25.91 -8.43
CA LYS A 657 14.23 -26.41 -9.60
C LYS A 657 14.10 -27.92 -9.82
N GLU A 658 14.03 -28.70 -8.74
CA GLU A 658 13.81 -30.15 -8.80
C GLU A 658 12.36 -30.52 -9.11
N ILE A 659 11.38 -29.73 -8.64
CA ILE A 659 9.96 -29.86 -9.03
C ILE A 659 9.83 -29.73 -10.55
N THR A 660 10.43 -28.70 -11.16
CA THR A 660 10.33 -28.51 -12.62
C THR A 660 11.06 -29.57 -13.45
N ARG A 661 12.01 -30.29 -12.84
CA ARG A 661 12.74 -31.39 -13.46
C ARG A 661 12.01 -32.73 -13.36
N THR A 662 11.18 -32.91 -12.33
CA THR A 662 10.59 -34.22 -11.98
C THR A 662 9.08 -34.32 -12.17
N GLN A 663 8.35 -33.19 -12.16
CA GLN A 663 6.89 -33.15 -12.21
C GLN A 663 6.38 -32.74 -13.59
N LYS A 664 5.17 -33.21 -13.93
CA LYS A 664 4.41 -32.81 -15.12
C LYS A 664 2.94 -32.67 -14.75
N PHE A 665 2.27 -31.76 -15.46
CA PHE A 665 0.89 -31.33 -15.24
C PHE A 665 0.13 -31.44 -16.56
N ALA A 666 -1.20 -31.54 -16.52
CA ALA A 666 -2.01 -31.81 -17.71
C ALA A 666 -2.26 -30.57 -18.57
N ASN A 667 -2.38 -29.39 -17.94
CA ASN A 667 -2.80 -28.15 -18.60
C ASN A 667 -1.68 -27.12 -18.76
N PHE A 668 -0.50 -27.33 -18.16
CA PHE A 668 0.62 -26.41 -18.27
C PHE A 668 2.00 -27.06 -18.28
N ASP A 669 2.93 -26.42 -19.00
CA ASP A 669 4.37 -26.64 -18.81
C ASP A 669 4.88 -25.82 -17.62
N VAL A 670 5.85 -26.37 -16.90
CA VAL A 670 6.47 -25.72 -15.74
C VAL A 670 7.97 -25.48 -15.96
N PHE A 671 8.42 -24.25 -15.68
CA PHE A 671 9.77 -23.75 -15.89
C PHE A 671 10.35 -23.18 -14.59
N TYR A 672 11.67 -23.10 -14.46
CA TYR A 672 12.34 -22.54 -13.30
C TYR A 672 13.30 -21.41 -13.70
N MET A 673 13.28 -20.30 -12.96
CA MET A 673 14.29 -19.25 -13.06
C MET A 673 14.87 -18.88 -11.70
N ASP A 674 16.18 -18.66 -11.65
CA ASP A 674 16.83 -18.00 -10.51
C ASP A 674 16.42 -16.51 -10.48
N PHE A 675 16.28 -15.92 -9.28
CA PHE A 675 15.85 -14.51 -9.13
C PHE A 675 16.91 -13.55 -9.72
N PRO A 676 16.54 -12.62 -10.64
CA PRO A 676 17.50 -11.94 -11.52
C PRO A 676 18.28 -10.77 -10.87
N LEU A 677 18.44 -10.75 -9.55
CA LEU A 677 19.03 -9.63 -8.79
C LEU A 677 20.44 -9.26 -9.28
N LYS A 678 21.29 -10.26 -9.55
CA LYS A 678 22.66 -10.02 -10.00
C LYS A 678 22.68 -9.34 -11.37
N GLN A 679 21.93 -9.86 -12.33
CA GLN A 679 21.83 -9.34 -13.69
C GLN A 679 21.18 -7.96 -13.71
N THR A 680 20.19 -7.75 -12.84
CA THR A 680 19.51 -6.46 -12.61
C THR A 680 20.49 -5.40 -12.10
N ALA A 681 21.35 -5.78 -11.13
CA ALA A 681 22.45 -4.92 -10.70
C ALA A 681 23.45 -4.68 -11.84
N GLU A 682 23.91 -5.70 -12.54
CA GLU A 682 24.88 -5.57 -13.64
C GLU A 682 24.35 -4.72 -14.82
N GLU A 683 23.04 -4.67 -15.06
CA GLU A 683 22.39 -3.72 -15.98
C GLU A 683 22.42 -2.29 -15.41
N TRP A 684 22.02 -2.10 -14.15
CA TRP A 684 21.98 -0.79 -13.53
C TRP A 684 23.35 -0.11 -13.43
N HIS A 685 24.44 -0.86 -13.17
CA HIS A 685 25.80 -0.28 -13.16
C HIS A 685 26.28 0.06 -14.58
N ARG A 686 25.81 -0.65 -15.62
CA ARG A 686 26.03 -0.25 -17.03
C ARG A 686 25.26 1.01 -17.41
N MET A 687 24.16 1.31 -16.73
CA MET A 687 23.45 2.60 -16.83
C MET A 687 24.07 3.72 -15.98
N GLY A 688 25.18 3.47 -15.27
CA GLY A 688 25.84 4.44 -14.37
C GLY A 688 25.17 4.58 -13.00
N GLY A 689 24.31 3.64 -12.63
CA GLY A 689 23.65 3.56 -11.34
C GLY A 689 24.37 2.67 -10.32
N GLU A 690 23.91 2.74 -9.08
CA GLU A 690 24.51 2.09 -7.90
C GLU A 690 23.55 1.05 -7.28
N SER A 691 24.09 -0.07 -6.80
CA SER A 691 23.33 -1.19 -6.18
C SER A 691 22.27 -0.76 -5.15
N TRP A 692 22.57 0.24 -4.31
CA TRP A 692 21.66 0.69 -3.24
C TRP A 692 20.37 1.37 -3.75
N GLN A 693 20.31 1.80 -5.02
CA GLN A 693 19.13 2.43 -5.63
C GLN A 693 18.09 1.40 -6.09
N LEU A 694 18.45 0.12 -6.10
CA LEU A 694 17.58 -1.00 -6.46
C LEU A 694 16.74 -1.51 -5.29
N ILE A 695 16.82 -0.84 -4.12
CA ILE A 695 16.13 -1.22 -2.89
C ILE A 695 15.24 -0.06 -2.43
N GLU A 696 14.04 -0.39 -1.93
CA GLU A 696 13.09 0.58 -1.40
C GLU A 696 13.68 1.37 -0.22
N PRO A 697 13.70 2.72 -0.26
CA PRO A 697 14.46 3.53 0.69
C PRO A 697 13.84 3.60 2.09
N VAL A 698 12.56 3.25 2.25
CA VAL A 698 11.89 3.36 3.55
C VAL A 698 11.99 2.07 4.38
N ASP A 699 11.88 0.89 3.78
CA ASP A 699 12.06 -0.39 4.48
C ASP A 699 13.49 -0.95 4.37
N GLY A 700 14.23 -0.59 3.32
CA GLY A 700 15.57 -1.11 3.07
C GLY A 700 15.59 -2.62 2.76
N PHE A 701 14.52 -3.15 2.20
CA PHE A 701 14.27 -4.59 2.05
C PHE A 701 13.69 -4.97 0.69
N HIS A 702 12.66 -4.28 0.19
CA HIS A 702 11.99 -4.65 -1.07
C HIS A 702 12.75 -4.14 -2.32
N PRO A 703 12.61 -4.80 -3.49
CA PRO A 703 13.10 -4.26 -4.77
C PRO A 703 12.36 -2.97 -5.13
N SER A 704 13.11 -1.94 -5.56
CA SER A 704 12.52 -0.66 -5.97
C SER A 704 11.88 -0.72 -7.36
N GLN A 705 11.10 0.31 -7.72
CA GLN A 705 10.52 0.44 -9.08
C GLN A 705 11.58 0.35 -10.20
N ILE A 706 12.83 0.76 -9.95
CA ILE A 706 13.94 0.61 -10.91
C ILE A 706 14.34 -0.86 -11.03
N ALA A 707 14.43 -1.59 -9.89
CA ALA A 707 14.71 -3.02 -9.90
C ALA A 707 13.60 -3.82 -10.59
N ALA A 708 12.33 -3.47 -10.40
CA ALA A 708 11.19 -4.10 -11.08
C ALA A 708 11.23 -3.92 -12.61
N ALA A 709 11.52 -2.71 -13.10
CA ALA A 709 11.59 -2.43 -14.54
C ALA A 709 12.81 -3.10 -15.22
N LEU A 710 13.94 -3.18 -14.52
CA LEU A 710 15.14 -3.88 -15.01
C LEU A 710 15.00 -5.40 -14.90
N GLY A 711 14.38 -5.90 -13.82
CA GLY A 711 14.02 -7.30 -13.62
C GLY A 711 13.14 -7.83 -14.75
N THR A 712 12.09 -7.08 -15.12
CA THR A 712 11.26 -7.33 -16.32
C THR A 712 12.14 -7.55 -17.55
N SER A 713 13.17 -6.73 -17.73
CA SER A 713 14.04 -6.81 -18.91
C SER A 713 14.87 -8.09 -18.92
N VAL A 714 15.47 -8.48 -17.79
CA VAL A 714 16.21 -9.75 -17.66
C VAL A 714 15.26 -10.94 -17.85
N THR A 715 14.13 -10.95 -17.15
CA THR A 715 13.09 -11.99 -17.20
C THR A 715 12.59 -12.23 -18.63
N TRP A 716 12.28 -11.15 -19.36
CA TRP A 716 11.83 -11.20 -20.75
C TRP A 716 12.90 -11.70 -21.72
N GLN A 717 14.15 -11.23 -21.60
CA GLN A 717 15.23 -11.68 -22.48
C GLN A 717 15.58 -13.16 -22.23
N LYS A 718 15.54 -13.62 -20.97
CA LYS A 718 15.68 -15.05 -20.63
C LYS A 718 14.55 -15.86 -21.27
N ALA A 719 13.30 -15.43 -21.14
CA ALA A 719 12.15 -16.12 -21.72
C ALA A 719 12.20 -16.15 -23.26
N LEU A 720 12.60 -15.07 -23.92
CA LEU A 720 12.82 -15.05 -25.38
C LEU A 720 13.91 -16.03 -25.84
N HIS A 721 14.97 -16.22 -25.04
CA HIS A 721 16.10 -17.07 -25.42
C HIS A 721 15.86 -18.56 -25.14
N GLU A 722 15.31 -18.89 -23.96
CA GLU A 722 15.19 -20.27 -23.49
C GLU A 722 13.81 -20.88 -23.74
N TRP A 723 12.73 -20.08 -23.66
CA TRP A 723 11.35 -20.55 -23.71
C TRP A 723 10.44 -19.67 -24.61
N PRO A 724 10.84 -19.34 -25.86
CA PRO A 724 10.13 -18.37 -26.70
C PRO A 724 8.65 -18.71 -26.94
N GLN A 725 8.27 -19.98 -26.87
CA GLN A 725 6.87 -20.43 -26.95
C GLN A 725 6.00 -19.84 -25.83
N VAL A 726 6.57 -19.62 -24.63
CA VAL A 726 5.85 -19.09 -23.47
C VAL A 726 5.37 -17.66 -23.71
N LEU A 727 6.08 -16.89 -24.53
CA LEU A 727 5.70 -15.50 -24.85
C LEU A 727 4.77 -15.39 -26.07
N GLY A 728 4.34 -16.52 -26.66
CA GLY A 728 3.54 -16.56 -27.88
C GLY A 728 4.23 -15.93 -29.10
N LYS A 729 3.49 -15.78 -30.19
CA LYS A 729 3.95 -15.04 -31.40
C LYS A 729 3.66 -13.55 -31.28
N GLU A 730 4.31 -12.76 -32.12
CA GLU A 730 3.94 -11.37 -32.33
C GLU A 730 2.75 -11.29 -33.29
N ASN A 731 1.73 -10.50 -32.94
CA ASN A 731 0.49 -10.44 -33.71
C ASN A 731 0.65 -9.48 -34.92
N PRO A 732 0.55 -9.96 -36.17
CA PRO A 732 0.72 -9.13 -37.37
C PRO A 732 -0.40 -8.09 -37.56
N PHE A 733 -1.46 -8.13 -36.76
CA PHE A 733 -2.56 -7.16 -36.78
C PHE A 733 -2.44 -6.05 -35.72
N ASN A 734 -1.37 -6.01 -34.91
CA ASN A 734 -1.18 -5.00 -33.86
C ASN A 734 -1.41 -3.54 -34.35
N ASP A 735 -0.87 -3.18 -35.52
CA ASP A 735 -1.02 -1.84 -36.10
C ASP A 735 -2.46 -1.55 -36.56
N GLN A 736 -3.19 -2.59 -37.00
CA GLN A 736 -4.58 -2.48 -37.43
C GLN A 736 -5.53 -2.37 -36.22
N ILE A 737 -5.23 -3.10 -35.15
CA ILE A 737 -5.91 -2.96 -33.85
C ILE A 737 -5.75 -1.52 -33.33
N GLU A 738 -4.53 -0.96 -33.35
CA GLU A 738 -4.31 0.43 -32.92
C GLU A 738 -4.97 1.46 -33.85
N ALA A 739 -4.94 1.26 -35.17
CA ALA A 739 -5.57 2.18 -36.12
C ALA A 739 -7.11 2.25 -35.98
N ILE A 740 -7.75 1.18 -35.49
CA ILE A 740 -9.21 1.07 -35.34
C ILE A 740 -9.64 1.37 -33.91
N PHE A 741 -9.06 0.68 -32.93
CA PHE A 741 -9.45 0.69 -31.51
C PHE A 741 -8.57 1.60 -30.63
N LYS A 742 -7.50 2.19 -31.18
CA LYS A 742 -6.62 3.17 -30.50
C LYS A 742 -5.94 2.60 -29.25
N ASP A 743 -6.26 3.13 -28.08
CA ASP A 743 -5.82 2.67 -26.77
C ASP A 743 -6.60 1.44 -26.27
N GLN A 744 -7.59 0.98 -27.03
CA GLN A 744 -8.50 -0.13 -26.72
C GLN A 744 -9.38 0.16 -25.48
N GLY A 745 -9.68 1.44 -25.22
CA GLY A 745 -10.48 1.86 -24.06
C GLY A 745 -9.69 2.00 -22.76
N GLY A 746 -8.36 1.84 -22.81
CA GLY A 746 -7.46 2.07 -21.69
C GLY A 746 -7.63 1.08 -20.53
N HIS A 747 -6.97 1.38 -19.41
CA HIS A 747 -6.93 0.54 -18.20
C HIS A 747 -7.76 1.15 -17.08
#